data_AF-A0A355GE81-F1
#
_entry.id   AF-A0A355GE81-F1
#
_cell.length_a   1.000
_cell.length_b   1.000
_cell.length_c   1.000
_cell.angle_alpha   90.00
_cell.angle_beta   90.00
_cell.angle_gamma   90.00
#
_symmetry.space_group_name_H-M   'P 1'
#
loop_
_entity.id
_entity.type
_entity.pdbx_description
1 polymer ?
#
loop_
_entity_poly.entity_id
_entity_poly.type
_entity_poly.pdbx_seq_one_letter_code
_entity_poly.pdbx_strand_id
1 'polypeptide(L)'
;MSSISLAVLTGCLWFGILRRVIQKRTPVELAAIVEESQSSLNERLTSVLELASAQNETSSVIMRERLARETIASLTTFNITDSVPSDRAMRFIMSAGIAILIFITPLLFWPDAYRLLLSRSVIPWGNFATVSSLYFDVQPGDETVARGTDLKIVAEPRWHTKTPGKINDVWIEWKDSAGKENSRRMDLDQETGFYLTQFPRLLSGFQYTISSDRSRSKHYTIEIAEPPSITDTLLTVKSPGYTQKPTEQLKVIPSELRVIEQSLLSFKLQFDRPVTAVTLESQRYATGQEERPPVEQKAFTLSEDQLSAELELPVHKSSFLFHLTLESLQGKLKTQTSEHLVKVIPDRAPEIELSLYNQPEFIKPTDGLTVPVKVLDDFSVAELELHVQKLDDKVTVLKVPAPLLGKPAVEHEFKIDLEGLGAQQADIFTYRIRAADNREIPEPNVVWTTPRVFGIDKNADQQVSAGVVSRQQKLRDELQKIQQEFKEHKDQVDQKIAELNQVKEKEALKAADQDQLQELSKQERKLAQKLENLANELLQLPLYQKLAEQTQEVARTDFVKNHDTLKATADAENVKQARSDLKPVPKAMKGTEQKLDQLAQQYDKLVELENDLLNLNRLAEETDHLANDLLAFNDKLESTKPQSEQQAAPLQENPDGKQAASEKSKMEQKKEEAHQQRSPEMEKELANQQG
;
A
#
# COMPACT_ATOMS: atom_id res chain seq x y z
N MET A 1 47.70 -0.74 58.10
CA MET A 1 48.12 -1.68 59.17
C MET A 1 47.82 -3.15 58.83
N SER A 2 46.82 -3.47 57.98
CA SER A 2 46.43 -4.85 57.63
C SER A 2 47.24 -5.51 56.51
N SER A 3 47.86 -4.74 55.61
CA SER A 3 48.63 -5.29 54.48
C SER A 3 50.02 -5.82 54.87
N ILE A 4 50.70 -5.14 55.81
CA ILE A 4 52.02 -5.54 56.31
C ILE A 4 51.91 -6.81 57.16
N SER A 5 50.89 -6.90 58.01
CA SER A 5 50.65 -8.10 58.82
C SER A 5 50.29 -9.31 57.96
N LEU A 6 49.53 -9.13 56.87
CA LEU A 6 49.22 -10.20 55.93
C LEU A 6 50.45 -10.67 55.15
N ALA A 7 51.29 -9.75 54.67
CA ALA A 7 52.53 -10.06 53.95
C ALA A 7 53.57 -10.77 54.84
N VAL A 8 53.65 -10.40 56.13
CA VAL A 8 54.50 -11.09 57.10
C VAL A 8 53.95 -12.48 57.41
N LEU A 9 52.63 -12.64 57.55
CA LEU A 9 52.01 -13.96 57.76
C LEU A 9 52.20 -14.89 56.56
N THR A 10 51.98 -14.40 55.33
CA THR A 10 52.19 -15.19 54.11
C THR A 10 53.67 -15.48 53.87
N GLY A 11 54.57 -14.53 54.16
CA GLY A 11 56.02 -14.73 54.11
C GLY A 11 56.49 -15.79 55.13
N CYS A 12 55.99 -15.76 56.36
CA CYS A 12 56.31 -16.76 57.38
C CYS A 12 55.74 -18.14 57.05
N LEU A 13 54.52 -18.22 56.49
CA LEU A 13 53.92 -19.47 55.98
C LEU A 13 54.73 -20.04 54.81
N TRP A 14 55.11 -19.20 53.84
CA TRP A 14 55.90 -19.60 52.68
C TRP A 14 57.29 -20.09 53.08
N PHE A 15 57.99 -19.35 53.93
CA PHE A 15 59.37 -19.64 54.31
C PHE A 15 59.49 -20.76 55.35
N GLY A 16 58.53 -20.86 56.29
CA GLY A 16 58.54 -21.86 57.35
C GLY A 16 57.99 -23.22 56.92
N ILE A 17 56.91 -23.23 56.13
CA ILE A 17 56.16 -24.46 55.83
C ILE A 17 56.48 -24.96 54.42
N LEU A 18 56.36 -24.12 53.40
CA LEU A 18 56.56 -24.56 52.00
C LEU A 18 58.01 -24.97 51.73
N ARG A 19 58.98 -24.18 52.20
CA ARG A 19 60.41 -24.52 52.06
C ARG A 19 60.75 -25.87 52.68
N ARG A 20 60.14 -26.22 53.81
CA ARG A 20 60.45 -27.44 54.56
C ARG A 20 59.75 -28.68 53.99
N VAL A 21 58.62 -28.48 53.31
CA VAL A 21 57.90 -29.55 52.57
C VAL A 21 58.53 -29.81 51.20
N ILE A 22 59.12 -28.79 50.56
CA ILE A 22 59.73 -28.90 49.22
C ILE A 22 61.18 -29.41 49.28
N GLN A 23 61.84 -29.34 50.44
CA GLN A 23 63.19 -29.92 50.62
C GLN A 23 63.13 -31.45 50.56
N LYS A 24 63.59 -32.01 49.43
CA LYS A 24 63.84 -33.45 49.29
C LYS A 24 64.94 -33.84 50.27
N ARG A 25 64.62 -34.71 51.22
CA ARG A 25 65.60 -35.34 52.11
C ARG A 25 66.54 -36.19 51.27
N THR A 26 67.85 -36.04 51.48
CA THR A 26 68.83 -36.89 50.80
C THR A 26 68.70 -38.33 51.29
N PRO A 27 69.06 -39.34 50.48
CA PRO A 27 69.01 -40.74 50.90
C PRO A 27 69.82 -40.99 52.18
N VAL A 28 70.96 -40.28 52.35
CA VAL A 28 71.83 -40.35 53.54
C VAL A 28 71.13 -39.80 54.80
N GLU A 29 70.41 -38.69 54.69
CA GLU A 29 69.59 -38.18 55.80
C GLU A 29 68.47 -39.14 56.20
N LEU A 30 67.86 -39.83 55.23
CA LEU A 30 66.83 -40.84 55.51
C LEU A 30 67.44 -42.07 56.20
N ALA A 31 68.65 -42.48 55.78
CA ALA A 31 69.40 -43.55 56.44
C ALA A 31 69.70 -43.20 57.91
N ALA A 32 70.15 -41.98 58.18
CA ALA A 32 70.42 -41.50 59.53
C ALA A 32 69.16 -41.48 60.42
N ILE A 33 68.00 -41.10 59.87
CA ILE A 33 66.72 -41.12 60.61
C ILE A 33 66.31 -42.56 60.96
N VAL A 34 66.50 -43.50 60.03
CA VAL A 34 66.22 -44.93 60.29
C VAL A 34 67.14 -45.47 61.39
N GLU A 35 68.42 -45.09 61.39
CA GLU A 35 69.40 -45.50 62.41
C GLU A 35 69.19 -44.83 63.77
N GLU A 36 68.73 -43.57 63.81
CA GLU A 36 68.38 -42.86 65.05
C GLU A 36 67.23 -43.56 65.78
N SER A 37 66.27 -44.12 65.04
CA SER A 37 65.21 -44.95 65.62
C SER A 37 65.68 -46.33 66.08
N GLN A 38 66.79 -46.83 65.52
CA GLN A 38 67.25 -48.20 65.68
C GLN A 38 68.78 -48.28 65.87
N SER A 39 69.21 -48.18 67.14
CA SER A 39 70.63 -48.14 67.52
C SER A 39 71.45 -49.38 67.14
N SER A 40 70.81 -50.50 66.78
CA SER A 40 71.52 -51.73 66.37
C SER A 40 72.27 -51.60 65.05
N LEU A 41 71.93 -50.61 64.22
CA LEU A 41 72.56 -50.40 62.91
C LEU A 41 73.89 -49.64 62.98
N ASN A 42 74.20 -48.92 64.08
CA ASN A 42 75.51 -48.29 64.37
C ASN A 42 76.17 -47.63 63.13
N GLU A 43 75.49 -46.67 62.49
CA GLU A 43 75.98 -45.89 61.34
C GLU A 43 76.32 -46.69 60.06
N ARG A 44 75.99 -47.99 60.01
CA ARG A 44 76.31 -48.86 58.87
C ARG A 44 75.52 -48.50 57.62
N LEU A 45 74.22 -48.19 57.74
CA LEU A 45 73.36 -47.78 56.63
C LEU A 45 73.78 -46.42 56.07
N THR A 46 74.09 -45.46 56.96
CA THR A 46 74.61 -44.15 56.57
C THR A 46 75.95 -44.30 55.85
N SER A 47 76.88 -45.09 56.42
CA SER A 47 78.19 -45.35 55.84
C SER A 47 78.11 -46.04 54.47
N VAL A 48 77.27 -47.07 54.31
CA VAL A 48 77.07 -47.76 53.03
C VAL A 48 76.56 -46.78 51.96
N LEU A 49 75.64 -45.91 52.32
CA LEU A 49 75.02 -44.97 51.38
C LEU A 49 75.94 -43.81 51.01
N GLU A 50 76.74 -43.31 51.96
CA GLU A 50 77.83 -42.37 51.71
C GLU A 50 78.92 -43.00 50.82
N LEU A 51 79.31 -44.24 51.09
CA LEU A 51 80.28 -44.99 50.28
C LEU A 51 79.77 -45.30 48.88
N ALA A 52 78.47 -45.52 48.71
CA ALA A 52 77.83 -45.73 47.41
C ALA A 52 77.66 -44.44 46.61
N SER A 53 77.44 -43.31 47.29
CA SER A 53 77.34 -41.97 46.68
C SER A 53 78.72 -41.40 46.31
N ALA A 54 79.75 -41.70 47.10
CA ALA A 54 81.13 -41.26 46.86
C ALA A 54 81.86 -42.14 45.84
N GLN A 55 81.92 -41.68 44.58
CA GLN A 55 82.71 -42.29 43.49
C GLN A 55 84.23 -42.08 43.66
N ASN A 56 84.79 -42.48 44.80
CA ASN A 56 86.24 -42.48 45.02
C ASN A 56 86.86 -43.86 44.73
N GLU A 57 87.89 -43.87 43.88
CA GLU A 57 88.67 -45.05 43.46
C GLU A 57 89.65 -45.59 44.52
N THR A 58 89.75 -44.96 45.69
CA THR A 58 90.78 -45.25 46.71
C THR A 58 90.33 -46.16 47.86
N SER A 59 89.14 -46.76 47.80
CA SER A 59 88.63 -47.69 48.82
C SER A 59 88.49 -49.11 48.29
N SER A 60 88.88 -50.11 49.09
CA SER A 60 88.79 -51.54 48.74
C SER A 60 87.35 -51.98 48.43
N VAL A 61 87.12 -52.47 47.21
CA VAL A 61 85.83 -53.01 46.72
C VAL A 61 85.31 -54.12 47.64
N ILE A 62 86.20 -54.97 48.16
CA ILE A 62 85.84 -56.08 49.05
C ILE A 62 85.27 -55.58 50.37
N MET A 63 85.80 -54.47 50.92
CA MET A 63 85.32 -53.90 52.18
C MET A 63 83.93 -53.26 52.01
N ARG A 64 83.71 -52.56 50.88
CA ARG A 64 82.40 -52.01 50.51
C ARG A 64 81.34 -53.10 50.35
N GLU A 65 81.66 -54.19 49.63
CA GLU A 65 80.72 -55.30 49.45
C GLU A 65 80.44 -56.06 50.76
N ARG A 66 81.44 -56.24 51.63
CA ARG A 66 81.24 -56.82 52.96
C ARG A 66 80.33 -55.96 53.83
N LEU A 67 80.60 -54.65 53.91
CA LEU A 67 79.79 -53.70 54.68
C LEU A 67 78.36 -53.66 54.14
N ALA A 68 78.18 -53.60 52.82
CA ALA A 68 76.86 -53.61 52.18
C ALA A 68 76.11 -54.92 52.45
N ARG A 69 76.77 -56.08 52.31
CA ARG A 69 76.14 -57.40 52.54
C ARG A 69 75.74 -57.60 54.00
N GLU A 70 76.57 -57.17 54.94
CA GLU A 70 76.27 -57.26 56.38
C GLU A 70 75.15 -56.29 56.80
N THR A 71 75.14 -55.09 56.22
CA THR A 71 74.07 -54.10 56.42
C THR A 71 72.75 -54.61 55.84
N ILE A 72 72.75 -55.19 54.63
CA ILE A 72 71.56 -55.80 54.02
C ILE A 72 71.04 -56.97 54.87
N ALA A 73 71.92 -57.84 55.38
CA ALA A 73 71.51 -58.92 56.28
C ALA A 73 70.84 -58.37 57.56
N SER A 74 71.37 -57.28 58.12
CA SER A 74 70.80 -56.62 59.30
C SER A 74 69.50 -55.86 59.03
N LEU A 75 69.22 -55.48 57.77
CA LEU A 75 67.97 -54.84 57.36
C LEU A 75 66.83 -55.86 57.17
N THR A 76 67.12 -57.11 56.80
CA THR A 76 66.08 -58.13 56.55
C THR A 76 65.30 -58.56 57.79
N THR A 77 65.80 -58.24 58.99
CA THR A 77 65.14 -58.55 60.26
C THR A 77 64.12 -57.51 60.72
N PHE A 78 63.97 -56.36 60.02
CA PHE A 78 63.14 -55.25 60.48
C PHE A 78 62.33 -54.55 59.37
N ASN A 79 61.14 -54.04 59.72
CA ASN A 79 60.30 -53.24 58.84
C ASN A 79 60.70 -51.76 58.94
N ILE A 80 61.39 -51.24 57.94
CA ILE A 80 61.89 -49.85 57.85
C ILE A 80 60.73 -48.81 57.83
N THR A 81 59.54 -49.23 57.41
CA THR A 81 58.38 -48.34 57.23
C THR A 81 57.82 -47.77 58.54
N ASP A 82 58.00 -48.45 59.68
CA ASP A 82 57.51 -47.98 60.99
C ASP A 82 58.43 -46.94 61.65
N SER A 83 59.66 -46.77 61.16
CA SER A 83 60.65 -45.84 61.72
C SER A 83 60.40 -44.37 61.34
N VAL A 84 59.48 -44.10 60.41
CA VAL A 84 59.18 -42.72 59.99
C VAL A 84 57.92 -42.22 60.74
N PRO A 85 58.03 -41.17 61.57
CA PRO A 85 56.91 -40.66 62.36
C PRO A 85 55.86 -39.95 61.49
N SER A 86 54.98 -40.76 60.90
CA SER A 86 53.93 -40.33 59.95
C SER A 86 52.83 -39.49 60.63
N ASP A 87 52.63 -39.66 61.94
CA ASP A 87 51.57 -38.99 62.70
C ASP A 87 51.72 -37.47 62.78
N ARG A 88 52.96 -36.97 62.91
CA ARG A 88 53.19 -35.52 62.94
C ARG A 88 52.91 -34.90 61.58
N ALA A 89 53.38 -35.53 60.50
CA ALA A 89 53.11 -35.08 59.14
C ALA A 89 51.60 -35.10 58.83
N MET A 90 50.89 -36.14 59.24
CA MET A 90 49.44 -36.23 59.08
C MET A 90 48.70 -35.14 59.85
N ARG A 91 49.08 -34.85 61.11
CA ARG A 91 48.49 -33.73 61.88
C ARG A 91 48.74 -32.39 61.22
N PHE A 92 49.92 -32.18 60.63
CA PHE A 92 50.21 -30.97 59.87
C PHE A 92 49.35 -30.87 58.60
N ILE A 93 49.23 -31.93 57.80
CA ILE A 93 48.37 -31.97 56.61
C ILE A 93 46.90 -31.72 57.00
N MET A 94 46.42 -32.34 58.09
CA MET A 94 45.07 -32.12 58.61
C MET A 94 44.87 -30.68 59.06
N SER A 95 45.83 -30.08 59.78
CA SER A 95 45.76 -28.67 60.19
C SER A 95 45.77 -27.71 58.99
N ALA A 96 46.56 -28.01 57.96
CA ALA A 96 46.58 -27.26 56.71
C ALA A 96 45.26 -27.42 55.95
N GLY A 97 44.70 -28.62 55.91
CA GLY A 97 43.38 -28.91 55.33
C GLY A 97 42.27 -28.12 56.04
N ILE A 98 42.27 -28.10 57.38
CA ILE A 98 41.33 -27.30 58.18
C ILE A 98 41.51 -25.81 57.92
N ALA A 99 42.75 -25.31 57.86
CA ALA A 99 43.02 -23.90 57.56
C ALA A 99 42.52 -23.50 56.16
N ILE A 100 42.73 -24.35 55.16
CA ILE A 100 42.20 -24.17 53.80
C ILE A 100 40.67 -24.18 53.82
N LEU A 101 40.06 -25.10 54.57
CA LEU A 101 38.60 -25.19 54.68
C LEU A 101 38.00 -23.95 55.35
N ILE A 102 38.64 -23.42 56.39
CA ILE A 102 38.28 -22.15 57.05
C ILE A 102 38.46 -20.95 56.10
N PHE A 103 39.47 -20.98 55.23
CA PHE A 103 39.69 -19.92 54.25
C PHE A 103 38.66 -19.94 53.11
N ILE A 104 38.18 -21.13 52.73
CA ILE A 104 37.20 -21.32 51.65
C ILE A 104 35.75 -21.13 52.13
N THR A 105 35.44 -21.34 53.42
CA THR A 105 34.06 -21.23 53.92
C THR A 105 33.39 -19.87 53.64
N PRO A 106 34.04 -18.70 53.80
CA PRO A 106 33.43 -17.42 53.44
C PRO A 106 33.06 -17.29 51.96
N LEU A 107 33.82 -17.93 51.06
CA LEU A 107 33.52 -17.97 49.62
C LEU A 107 32.20 -18.67 49.32
N LEU A 108 31.83 -19.68 50.11
CA LEU A 108 30.58 -20.42 49.96
C LEU A 108 29.36 -19.63 50.45
N PHE A 109 29.51 -18.84 51.51
CA PHE A 109 28.39 -18.12 52.11
C PHE A 109 28.13 -16.75 51.47
N TRP A 110 29.17 -16.01 51.08
CA TRP A 110 29.06 -14.68 50.44
C TRP A 110 30.02 -14.52 49.24
N PRO A 111 29.73 -15.20 48.12
CA PRO A 111 30.62 -15.20 46.96
C PRO A 111 30.85 -13.80 46.38
N ASP A 112 29.81 -12.97 46.25
CA ASP A 112 29.90 -11.66 45.60
C ASP A 112 30.67 -10.62 46.42
N ALA A 113 30.39 -10.55 47.72
CA ALA A 113 31.09 -9.62 48.63
C ALA A 113 32.58 -9.97 48.75
N TYR A 114 32.90 -11.27 48.87
CA TYR A 114 34.29 -11.70 48.95
C TYR A 114 35.03 -11.52 47.62
N ARG A 115 34.37 -11.74 46.48
CA ARG A 115 34.93 -11.45 45.16
C ARG A 115 35.32 -9.99 45.01
N LEU A 116 34.47 -9.06 45.45
CA LEU A 116 34.77 -7.62 45.46
C LEU A 116 35.93 -7.26 46.40
N LEU A 117 35.99 -7.87 47.59
CA LEU A 117 37.09 -7.67 48.53
C LEU A 117 38.42 -8.19 47.96
N LEU A 118 38.40 -9.37 47.32
CA LEU A 118 39.57 -9.96 46.69
C LEU A 118 40.02 -9.12 45.49
N SER A 119 39.09 -8.68 44.63
CA SER A 119 39.43 -7.84 43.47
C SER A 119 40.01 -6.49 43.90
N ARG A 120 39.49 -5.88 44.97
CA ARG A 120 40.03 -4.63 45.54
C ARG A 120 41.37 -4.83 46.25
N SER A 121 41.64 -6.01 46.80
CA SER A 121 42.95 -6.35 47.38
C SER A 121 44.04 -6.50 46.30
N VAL A 122 43.70 -7.10 45.15
CA VAL A 122 44.61 -7.28 44.02
C VAL A 122 44.78 -5.98 43.22
N ILE A 123 43.73 -5.15 43.13
CA ILE A 123 43.75 -3.87 42.38
C ILE A 123 43.26 -2.73 43.29
N PRO A 124 44.15 -2.13 44.10
CA PRO A 124 43.76 -1.12 45.11
C PRO A 124 43.12 0.14 44.51
N TRP A 125 43.56 0.52 43.31
CA TRP A 125 43.11 1.71 42.57
C TRP A 125 41.97 1.43 41.57
N GLY A 126 41.39 0.24 41.60
CA GLY A 126 40.29 -0.08 40.69
C GLY A 126 38.99 0.64 41.06
N ASN A 127 38.19 0.97 40.05
CA ASN A 127 36.87 1.57 40.20
C ASN A 127 35.87 0.50 40.68
N PHE A 128 35.75 0.33 41.98
CA PHE A 128 34.86 -0.65 42.62
C PHE A 128 33.85 0.06 43.52
N ALA A 129 32.62 -0.45 43.55
CA ALA A 129 31.62 -0.04 44.55
C ALA A 129 32.08 -0.42 45.97
N THR A 130 31.52 0.23 46.98
CA THR A 130 31.81 -0.13 48.38
C THR A 130 31.25 -1.51 48.70
N VAL A 131 31.99 -2.26 49.53
CA VAL A 131 31.52 -3.56 50.04
C VAL A 131 30.54 -3.30 51.19
N SER A 132 29.26 -3.30 50.86
CA SER A 132 28.16 -3.07 51.80
C SER A 132 27.00 -4.01 51.50
N SER A 133 26.11 -4.24 52.48
CA SER A 133 24.92 -5.06 52.28
C SER A 133 23.95 -4.44 51.25
N LEU A 134 23.98 -3.11 51.12
CA LEU A 134 23.23 -2.31 50.16
C LEU A 134 24.14 -1.95 48.98
N TYR A 135 23.65 -2.09 47.75
CA TYR A 135 24.28 -1.56 46.55
C TYR A 135 23.21 -0.95 45.65
N PHE A 136 23.62 -0.08 44.73
CA PHE A 136 22.70 0.54 43.77
C PHE A 136 22.99 0.01 42.38
N ASP A 137 21.96 -0.51 41.71
CA ASP A 137 21.98 -0.69 40.27
C ASP A 137 21.57 0.63 39.62
N VAL A 138 22.42 1.16 38.73
CA VAL A 138 22.30 2.53 38.24
C VAL A 138 22.05 2.50 36.74
N GLN A 139 20.91 3.04 36.33
CA GLN A 139 20.56 3.22 34.93
C GLN A 139 20.56 4.72 34.61
N PRO A 140 21.24 5.14 33.53
CA PRO A 140 21.88 4.33 32.50
C PRO A 140 23.31 3.84 32.82
N GLY A 141 23.93 4.35 33.89
CA GLY A 141 25.32 4.04 34.21
C GLY A 141 26.29 4.86 33.35
N ASP A 142 27.11 4.18 32.54
CA ASP A 142 28.00 4.80 31.55
C ASP A 142 27.24 4.95 30.21
N GLU A 143 26.99 6.18 29.77
CA GLU A 143 26.19 6.43 28.55
C GLU A 143 26.65 7.69 27.82
N THR A 144 26.51 7.68 26.49
CA THR A 144 26.65 8.88 25.67
C THR A 144 25.27 9.45 25.37
N VAL A 145 25.07 10.71 25.70
CA VAL A 145 23.77 11.40 25.59
C VAL A 145 23.88 12.51 24.56
N ALA A 146 22.78 12.77 23.84
CA ALA A 146 22.74 13.86 22.86
C ALA A 146 22.82 15.23 23.55
N ARG A 147 23.58 16.16 22.96
CA ARG A 147 23.69 17.52 23.49
C ARG A 147 22.33 18.21 23.56
N GLY A 148 22.01 18.75 24.73
CA GLY A 148 20.79 19.51 25.01
C GLY A 148 19.59 18.66 25.43
N THR A 149 19.71 17.34 25.54
CA THR A 149 18.63 16.48 26.05
C THR A 149 18.64 16.39 27.57
N ASP A 150 17.49 16.03 28.13
CA ASP A 150 17.33 15.79 29.56
C ASP A 150 17.80 14.37 29.90
N LEU A 151 18.63 14.24 30.94
CA LEU A 151 19.08 12.94 31.44
C LEU A 151 18.38 12.60 32.75
N LYS A 152 17.71 11.45 32.80
CA LYS A 152 17.15 10.87 34.02
C LYS A 152 18.07 9.76 34.52
N ILE A 153 18.55 9.89 35.74
CA ILE A 153 19.37 8.86 36.40
C ILE A 153 18.50 8.18 37.46
N VAL A 154 18.47 6.85 37.40
CA VAL A 154 17.71 5.98 38.28
C VAL A 154 18.68 5.11 39.07
N ALA A 155 18.50 5.08 40.39
CA ALA A 155 19.23 4.19 41.29
C ALA A 155 18.26 3.23 41.96
N GLU A 156 18.33 1.95 41.56
CA GLU A 156 17.58 0.87 42.19
C GLU A 156 18.36 0.33 43.39
N PRO A 157 17.81 0.39 44.62
CA PRO A 157 18.46 -0.18 45.79
C PRO A 157 18.34 -1.71 45.79
N ARG A 158 19.48 -2.39 45.88
CA ARG A 158 19.59 -3.84 45.95
C ARG A 158 20.33 -4.27 47.22
N TRP A 159 20.00 -5.45 47.72
CA TRP A 159 20.58 -5.98 48.95
C TRP A 159 21.21 -7.36 48.73
N HIS A 160 22.45 -7.52 49.18
CA HIS A 160 23.10 -8.83 49.27
C HIS A 160 22.52 -9.69 50.41
N THR A 161 21.77 -9.07 51.33
CA THR A 161 21.08 -9.72 52.45
C THR A 161 19.59 -9.90 52.13
N LYS A 162 18.99 -11.01 52.60
CA LYS A 162 17.55 -11.31 52.38
C LYS A 162 16.59 -10.29 52.97
N THR A 163 17.04 -9.50 53.95
CA THR A 163 16.25 -8.46 54.61
C THR A 163 16.73 -7.07 54.17
N PRO A 164 15.89 -6.28 53.48
CA PRO A 164 16.19 -4.89 53.18
C PRO A 164 16.30 -4.05 54.47
N GLY A 165 17.36 -3.25 54.58
CA GLY A 165 17.51 -2.26 55.64
C GLY A 165 16.83 -0.93 55.30
N LYS A 166 16.77 0.00 56.27
CA LYS A 166 16.32 1.37 56.02
C LYS A 166 17.40 2.16 55.29
N ILE A 167 17.01 2.93 54.28
CA ILE A 167 17.85 3.88 53.54
C ILE A 167 17.40 5.28 53.96
N ASN A 168 18.33 6.10 54.48
CA ASN A 168 18.00 7.43 54.97
C ASN A 168 17.94 8.43 53.81
N ASP A 169 19.11 8.72 53.21
CA ASP A 169 19.26 9.64 52.10
C ASP A 169 20.17 9.04 51.03
N VAL A 170 19.84 9.28 49.78
CA VAL A 170 20.64 8.95 48.62
C VAL A 170 21.03 10.24 47.91
N TRP A 171 22.31 10.37 47.62
CA TRP A 171 22.93 11.53 47.01
C TRP A 171 23.59 11.15 45.69
N ILE A 172 23.52 12.04 44.73
CA ILE A 172 24.37 12.02 43.55
C ILE A 172 25.46 13.06 43.72
N GLU A 173 26.69 12.66 43.52
CA GLU A 173 27.88 13.52 43.53
C GLU A 173 28.48 13.50 42.13
N TRP A 174 28.71 14.66 41.53
CA TRP A 174 29.29 14.76 40.19
C TRP A 174 30.30 15.90 40.08
N LYS A 175 31.18 15.79 39.09
CA LYS A 175 32.14 16.85 38.73
C LYS A 175 31.73 17.49 37.43
N ASP A 176 31.51 18.80 37.44
CA ASP A 176 31.23 19.52 36.20
C ASP A 176 32.49 19.66 35.32
N SER A 177 32.32 20.21 34.11
CA SER A 177 33.40 20.40 33.15
C SER A 177 34.49 21.38 33.62
N ALA A 178 34.24 22.16 34.67
CA ALA A 178 35.23 23.02 35.32
C ALA A 178 35.94 22.32 36.50
N GLY A 179 35.63 21.04 36.75
CA GLY A 179 36.18 20.25 37.84
C GLY A 179 35.58 20.56 39.20
N LYS A 180 34.52 21.38 39.27
CA LYS A 180 33.86 21.70 40.53
C LYS A 180 32.95 20.54 40.94
N GLU A 181 33.11 20.14 42.20
CA GLU A 181 32.31 19.10 42.82
C GLU A 181 30.94 19.66 43.19
N ASN A 182 29.90 18.95 42.75
CA ASN A 182 28.52 19.28 43.03
C ASN A 182 27.83 18.04 43.61
N SER A 183 26.85 18.25 44.47
CA SER A 183 26.04 17.16 45.03
C SER A 183 24.57 17.55 45.10
N ARG A 184 23.69 16.55 44.97
CA ARG A 184 22.24 16.72 45.02
C ARG A 184 21.61 15.49 45.64
N ARG A 185 20.59 15.67 46.47
CA ARG A 185 19.77 14.58 46.99
C ARG A 185 18.89 14.02 45.87
N MET A 186 18.77 12.70 45.78
CA MET A 186 17.86 12.03 44.86
C MET A 186 16.47 11.87 45.50
N ASP A 187 15.43 12.03 44.69
CA ASP A 187 14.05 11.91 45.12
C ASP A 187 13.62 10.45 45.12
N LEU A 188 12.91 10.01 46.16
CA LEU A 188 12.37 8.65 46.23
C LEU A 188 11.02 8.59 45.49
N ASP A 189 10.95 7.74 44.48
CA ASP A 189 9.70 7.35 43.86
C ASP A 189 8.98 6.33 44.76
N GLN A 190 7.81 6.70 45.28
CA GLN A 190 7.06 5.89 46.24
C GLN A 190 6.41 4.66 45.60
N GLU A 191 6.19 4.66 44.28
CA GLU A 191 5.57 3.52 43.58
C GLU A 191 6.59 2.42 43.28
N THR A 192 7.77 2.81 42.77
CA THR A 192 8.83 1.86 42.36
C THR A 192 9.84 1.57 43.47
N GLY A 193 9.97 2.46 44.45
CA GLY A 193 11.01 2.40 45.47
C GLY A 193 12.40 2.80 44.95
N PHE A 194 12.47 3.43 43.78
CA PHE A 194 13.73 3.85 43.15
C PHE A 194 14.07 5.31 43.49
N TYR A 195 15.35 5.62 43.48
CA TYR A 195 15.83 6.99 43.67
C TYR A 195 16.09 7.63 42.31
N LEU A 196 15.54 8.82 42.09
CA LEU A 196 15.50 9.50 40.81
C LEU A 196 16.17 10.87 40.90
N THR A 197 16.84 11.26 39.83
CA THR A 197 17.24 12.66 39.63
C THR A 197 17.25 12.98 38.14
N GLN A 198 16.98 14.24 37.81
CA GLN A 198 16.96 14.72 36.43
C GLN A 198 17.91 15.89 36.25
N PHE A 199 18.66 15.84 35.16
CA PHE A 199 19.51 16.91 34.68
C PHE A 199 18.88 17.45 33.39
N PRO A 200 18.24 18.63 33.44
CA PRO A 200 17.66 19.22 32.25
C PRO A 200 18.76 19.78 31.34
N ARG A 201 18.59 19.61 30.03
CA ARG A 201 19.43 20.20 28.97
C ARG A 201 20.94 20.05 29.21
N LEU A 202 21.45 18.82 29.17
CA LEU A 202 22.88 18.58 29.32
C LEU A 202 23.70 19.23 28.20
N LEU A 203 24.65 20.09 28.55
CA LEU A 203 25.56 20.75 27.60
C LEU A 203 27.00 20.24 27.64
N SER A 204 27.44 19.74 28.80
CA SER A 204 28.75 19.10 28.99
C SER A 204 28.63 17.78 29.75
N GLY A 205 29.47 16.82 29.37
CA GLY A 205 29.58 15.53 30.06
C GLY A 205 30.14 15.68 31.47
N PHE A 206 29.91 14.67 32.31
CA PHE A 206 30.37 14.66 33.70
C PHE A 206 30.57 13.25 34.21
N GLN A 207 31.37 13.12 35.27
CA GLN A 207 31.50 11.89 36.04
C GLN A 207 30.68 11.98 37.31
N TYR A 208 29.96 10.92 37.65
CA TYR A 208 29.11 10.88 38.83
C TYR A 208 29.23 9.59 39.63
N THR A 209 28.86 9.68 40.91
CA THR A 209 28.70 8.56 41.83
C THR A 209 27.44 8.72 42.63
N ILE A 210 26.83 7.61 43.00
CA ILE A 210 25.67 7.57 43.88
C ILE A 210 26.16 7.12 45.26
N SER A 211 25.86 7.92 46.28
CA SER A 211 26.27 7.69 47.66
C SER A 211 25.06 7.65 48.59
N SER A 212 25.11 6.77 49.57
CA SER A 212 24.23 6.74 50.74
C SER A 212 25.08 6.67 52.01
N ASP A 213 24.42 6.72 53.15
CA ASP A 213 25.01 6.48 54.47
C ASP A 213 25.88 5.21 54.59
N ARG A 214 25.59 4.16 53.80
CA ARG A 214 26.21 2.83 53.94
C ARG A 214 26.77 2.27 52.64
N SER A 215 26.57 2.93 51.51
CA SER A 215 26.97 2.43 50.19
C SER A 215 27.41 3.56 49.25
N ARG A 216 28.38 3.28 48.39
CA ARG A 216 28.78 4.14 47.27
C ARG A 216 28.96 3.30 46.01
N SER A 217 28.39 3.76 44.91
CA SER A 217 28.54 3.12 43.60
C SER A 217 29.96 3.27 43.05
N LYS A 218 30.25 2.56 41.96
CA LYS A 218 31.39 2.89 41.08
C LYS A 218 31.19 4.27 40.45
N HIS A 219 32.27 4.85 39.92
CA HIS A 219 32.21 6.03 39.08
C HIS A 219 31.58 5.67 37.73
N TYR A 220 30.65 6.50 37.30
CA TYR A 220 30.00 6.45 35.99
C TYR A 220 30.35 7.70 35.19
N THR A 221 30.45 7.56 33.87
CA THR A 221 30.77 8.66 32.95
C THR A 221 29.61 8.91 32.00
N ILE A 222 29.15 10.15 31.97
CA ILE A 222 28.24 10.64 30.94
C ILE A 222 29.04 11.42 29.91
N GLU A 223 29.05 10.93 28.68
CA GLU A 223 29.62 11.63 27.55
C GLU A 223 28.53 12.37 26.78
N ILE A 224 28.89 13.48 26.15
CA ILE A 224 27.97 14.20 25.27
C ILE A 224 28.50 14.12 23.85
N ALA A 225 27.65 13.65 22.96
CA ALA A 225 27.89 13.69 21.53
C ALA A 225 26.75 14.45 20.83
N GLU A 226 27.05 14.94 19.63
CA GLU A 226 26.07 15.59 18.79
C GLU A 226 25.49 14.54 17.81
N PRO A 227 24.16 14.41 17.73
CA PRO A 227 23.54 13.48 16.80
C PRO A 227 23.89 13.82 15.34
N PRO A 228 24.00 12.84 14.43
CA PRO A 228 24.19 13.09 13.01
C PRO A 228 22.97 13.81 12.44
N SER A 229 23.20 14.77 11.55
CA SER A 229 22.16 15.48 10.82
C SER A 229 22.36 15.37 9.31
N ILE A 230 21.26 15.38 8.56
CA ILE A 230 21.29 15.36 7.10
C ILE A 230 21.61 16.78 6.62
N THR A 231 22.72 16.97 5.93
CA THR A 231 23.16 18.26 5.39
C THR A 231 22.59 18.51 3.99
N ASP A 232 22.70 17.50 3.12
CA ASP A 232 22.22 17.55 1.75
C ASP A 232 21.40 16.30 1.43
N THR A 233 20.35 16.48 0.63
CA THR A 233 19.53 15.39 0.11
C THR A 233 19.36 15.58 -1.39
N LEU A 234 19.48 14.48 -2.13
CA LEU A 234 19.05 14.41 -3.52
C LEU A 234 18.08 13.24 -3.67
N LEU A 235 16.81 13.57 -3.76
CA LEU A 235 15.75 12.62 -4.07
C LEU A 235 15.48 12.68 -5.58
N THR A 236 15.72 11.57 -6.26
CA THR A 236 15.43 11.43 -7.69
C THR A 236 14.21 10.53 -7.87
N VAL A 237 13.17 11.05 -8.52
CA VAL A 237 11.95 10.32 -8.86
C VAL A 237 12.01 9.96 -10.34
N LYS A 238 12.14 8.67 -10.62
CA LYS A 238 12.11 8.13 -11.98
C LYS A 238 10.79 7.40 -12.20
N SER A 239 9.89 8.04 -12.94
CA SER A 239 8.64 7.39 -13.37
C SER A 239 8.89 6.25 -14.36
N PRO A 240 7.96 5.29 -14.50
CA PRO A 240 8.07 4.22 -15.47
C PRO A 240 8.24 4.75 -16.90
N GLY A 241 8.99 4.03 -17.74
CA GLY A 241 9.37 4.48 -19.08
C GLY A 241 8.17 4.78 -20.00
N TYR A 242 7.11 3.98 -19.90
CA TYR A 242 5.88 4.12 -20.68
C TYR A 242 5.14 5.46 -20.43
N THR A 243 5.38 6.11 -19.28
CA THR A 243 4.77 7.41 -18.95
C THR A 243 5.44 8.59 -19.66
N GLN A 244 6.64 8.37 -20.25
CA GLN A 244 7.48 9.38 -20.91
C GLN A 244 7.77 10.65 -20.07
N LYS A 245 7.58 10.59 -18.74
CA LYS A 245 7.84 11.73 -17.87
C LYS A 245 9.34 11.94 -17.65
N PRO A 246 9.81 13.20 -17.63
CA PRO A 246 11.19 13.48 -17.28
C PRO A 246 11.46 13.09 -15.83
N THR A 247 12.71 12.71 -15.55
CA THR A 247 13.16 12.42 -14.18
C THR A 247 13.14 13.70 -13.35
N GLU A 248 12.48 13.65 -12.20
CA GLU A 248 12.39 14.77 -11.26
C GLU A 248 13.49 14.66 -10.19
N GLN A 249 14.17 15.76 -9.90
CA GLN A 249 15.21 15.84 -8.87
C GLN A 249 14.85 16.89 -7.83
N LEU A 250 14.80 16.47 -6.58
CA LEU A 250 14.42 17.28 -5.43
C LEU A 250 15.59 17.34 -4.45
N LYS A 251 15.96 18.56 -4.03
CA LYS A 251 17.04 18.78 -3.04
C LYS A 251 16.58 18.59 -1.58
N VAL A 252 15.29 18.40 -1.38
CA VAL A 252 14.65 18.24 -0.07
C VAL A 252 13.54 17.20 -0.23
N ILE A 253 13.30 16.42 0.81
CA ILE A 253 12.16 15.48 0.86
C ILE A 253 10.90 16.27 1.24
N PRO A 254 9.91 16.42 0.35
CA PRO A 254 8.68 17.14 0.68
C PRO A 254 7.85 16.35 1.69
N SER A 255 6.95 17.02 2.40
CA SER A 255 6.01 16.35 3.33
C SER A 255 5.04 15.41 2.59
N GLU A 256 4.65 15.75 1.37
CA GLU A 256 3.85 14.91 0.48
C GLU A 256 4.54 14.81 -0.89
N LEU A 257 4.75 13.58 -1.37
CA LEU A 257 5.31 13.26 -2.67
C LEU A 257 4.28 12.46 -3.46
N ARG A 258 3.95 12.91 -4.68
CA ARG A 258 3.02 12.21 -5.58
C ARG A 258 3.80 11.48 -6.66
N VAL A 259 3.63 10.18 -6.72
CA VAL A 259 4.39 9.30 -7.61
C VAL A 259 3.46 8.34 -8.33
N ILE A 260 3.79 8.01 -9.58
CA ILE A 260 3.06 7.00 -10.35
C ILE A 260 3.45 5.62 -9.80
N GLU A 261 2.53 4.66 -9.83
CA GLU A 261 2.83 3.26 -9.55
C GLU A 261 4.10 2.79 -10.32
N GLN A 262 4.91 1.92 -9.72
CA GLN A 262 6.16 1.40 -10.30
C GLN A 262 7.25 2.45 -10.56
N SER A 263 7.12 3.67 -10.02
CA SER A 263 8.22 4.64 -10.01
C SER A 263 9.37 4.15 -9.12
N LEU A 264 10.59 4.53 -9.46
CA LEU A 264 11.79 4.29 -8.66
C LEU A 264 12.20 5.57 -7.94
N LEU A 265 12.27 5.51 -6.61
CA LEU A 265 12.79 6.58 -5.78
C LEU A 265 14.26 6.29 -5.45
N SER A 266 15.17 7.17 -5.85
CA SER A 266 16.58 7.08 -5.49
C SER A 266 16.92 8.19 -4.51
N PHE A 267 17.33 7.80 -3.31
CA PHE A 267 17.76 8.71 -2.25
C PHE A 267 19.27 8.75 -2.23
N LYS A 268 19.86 9.95 -2.26
CA LYS A 268 21.26 10.19 -1.90
C LYS A 268 21.31 11.20 -0.77
N LEU A 269 21.89 10.80 0.35
CA LEU A 269 21.96 11.60 1.57
C LEU A 269 23.42 11.90 1.90
N GLN A 270 23.67 13.09 2.43
CA GLN A 270 24.94 13.46 3.05
C GLN A 270 24.73 13.88 4.50
N PHE A 271 25.71 13.58 5.34
CA PHE A 271 25.66 13.82 6.78
C PHE A 271 26.80 14.71 7.26
N ASP A 272 26.57 15.46 8.33
CA ASP A 272 27.61 16.26 8.99
C ASP A 272 28.58 15.41 9.84
N ARG A 273 28.18 14.18 10.19
CA ARG A 273 28.93 13.25 11.05
C ARG A 273 28.79 11.80 10.54
N PRO A 274 29.80 10.93 10.77
CA PRO A 274 29.75 9.53 10.38
C PRO A 274 28.61 8.75 11.05
N VAL A 275 27.92 7.92 10.28
CA VAL A 275 26.81 7.08 10.73
C VAL A 275 27.14 5.59 10.59
N THR A 276 26.67 4.77 11.55
CA THR A 276 26.79 3.30 11.50
C THR A 276 25.69 2.68 10.65
N ALA A 277 24.49 3.27 10.67
CA ALA A 277 23.33 2.77 9.94
C ALA A 277 22.38 3.91 9.61
N VAL A 278 21.71 3.79 8.47
CA VAL A 278 20.59 4.62 8.08
C VAL A 278 19.49 3.70 7.58
N THR A 279 18.30 3.85 8.16
CA THR A 279 17.15 2.99 7.88
C THR A 279 15.97 3.83 7.47
N LEU A 280 15.34 3.48 6.36
CA LEU A 280 14.01 3.96 5.98
C LEU A 280 12.98 3.05 6.64
N GLU A 281 12.18 3.63 7.53
CA GLU A 281 11.04 2.95 8.14
C GLU A 281 9.77 3.42 7.43
N SER A 282 9.03 2.50 6.83
CA SER A 282 7.83 2.79 6.06
C SER A 282 6.62 2.02 6.56
N GLN A 283 5.46 2.66 6.50
CA GLN A 283 4.19 2.10 6.90
C GLN A 283 3.12 2.42 5.87
N ARG A 284 2.31 1.44 5.48
CA ARG A 284 1.21 1.65 4.53
C ARG A 284 0.24 2.69 5.08
N TYR A 285 -0.10 3.67 4.23
CA TYR A 285 -1.06 4.71 4.54
C TYR A 285 -2.46 4.21 4.22
N ALA A 286 -3.23 3.87 5.25
CA ALA A 286 -4.63 3.46 5.14
C ALA A 286 -5.50 4.38 5.99
N THR A 287 -6.45 5.09 5.37
CA THR A 287 -7.47 5.84 6.09
C THR A 287 -8.52 4.89 6.66
N GLY A 288 -8.57 4.76 7.99
CA GLY A 288 -9.71 4.15 8.69
C GLY A 288 -9.57 2.71 9.20
N GLN A 289 -8.36 2.13 9.30
CA GLN A 289 -8.16 0.82 9.95
C GLN A 289 -7.48 0.95 11.32
N GLU A 290 -7.96 0.17 12.31
CA GLU A 290 -7.42 0.10 13.69
C GLU A 290 -6.12 -0.71 13.79
N GLU A 291 -5.89 -1.65 12.86
CA GLU A 291 -4.64 -2.42 12.82
C GLU A 291 -3.59 -1.68 12.00
N ARG A 292 -2.59 -1.15 12.69
CA ARG A 292 -1.40 -0.55 12.07
C ARG A 292 -0.63 -1.65 11.32
N PRO A 293 -0.49 -1.55 9.99
CA PRO A 293 0.29 -2.54 9.24
C PRO A 293 1.74 -2.56 9.72
N PRO A 294 2.45 -3.70 9.59
CA PRO A 294 3.82 -3.83 10.04
C PRO A 294 4.73 -2.79 9.38
N VAL A 295 5.66 -2.25 10.17
CA VAL A 295 6.67 -1.29 9.69
C VAL A 295 7.69 -2.05 8.87
N GLU A 296 7.82 -1.69 7.60
CA GLU A 296 8.86 -2.22 6.71
C GLU A 296 10.12 -1.36 6.87
N GLN A 297 11.26 -2.02 7.11
CA GLN A 297 12.55 -1.37 7.27
C GLN A 297 13.46 -1.69 6.08
N LYS A 298 14.06 -0.65 5.49
CA LYS A 298 15.06 -0.78 4.41
C LYS A 298 16.32 -0.02 4.79
N ALA A 299 17.44 -0.74 4.83
CA ALA A 299 18.74 -0.15 5.12
C ALA A 299 19.32 0.53 3.87
N PHE A 300 19.95 1.69 4.05
CA PHE A 300 20.72 2.34 3.00
C PHE A 300 22.10 1.68 2.87
N THR A 301 22.67 1.81 1.67
CA THR A 301 24.08 1.47 1.44
C THR A 301 24.95 2.67 1.81
N LEU A 302 25.84 2.50 2.79
CA LEU A 302 26.75 3.55 3.23
C LEU A 302 28.00 3.62 2.36
N SER A 303 28.56 4.81 2.19
CA SER A 303 29.88 5.01 1.61
C SER A 303 31.01 4.60 2.55
N GLU A 304 32.22 4.41 2.01
CA GLU A 304 33.41 4.05 2.81
C GLU A 304 33.74 5.06 3.91
N ASP A 305 33.49 6.35 3.64
CA ASP A 305 33.70 7.45 4.60
C ASP A 305 32.55 7.60 5.62
N GLN A 306 31.46 6.83 5.47
CA GLN A 306 30.26 6.84 6.32
C GLN A 306 29.57 8.22 6.42
N LEU A 307 29.86 9.13 5.49
CA LEU A 307 29.28 10.48 5.43
C LEU A 307 28.19 10.59 4.35
N SER A 308 27.96 9.53 3.58
CA SER A 308 26.87 9.48 2.60
C SER A 308 26.17 8.12 2.58
N ALA A 309 24.92 8.13 2.13
CA ALA A 309 24.11 6.93 2.02
C ALA A 309 23.23 6.98 0.77
N GLU A 310 23.07 5.82 0.12
CA GLU A 310 22.20 5.66 -1.05
C GLU A 310 21.18 4.54 -0.86
N LEU A 311 19.96 4.75 -1.36
CA LEU A 311 18.89 3.75 -1.38
C LEU A 311 18.05 3.90 -2.64
N GLU A 312 17.80 2.78 -3.32
CA GLU A 312 16.79 2.67 -4.36
C GLU A 312 15.55 1.98 -3.81
N LEU A 313 14.41 2.65 -3.93
CA LEU A 313 13.13 2.22 -3.40
C LEU A 313 12.11 2.12 -4.54
N PRO A 314 11.76 0.91 -5.02
CA PRO A 314 10.68 0.73 -5.97
C PRO A 314 9.34 0.99 -5.28
N VAL A 315 8.48 1.78 -5.93
CA VAL A 315 7.15 2.12 -5.44
C VAL A 315 6.12 1.14 -6.02
N HIS A 316 5.38 0.47 -5.15
CA HIS A 316 4.30 -0.43 -5.56
C HIS A 316 2.93 0.26 -5.52
N LYS A 317 1.83 -0.51 -5.43
CA LYS A 317 0.44 -0.02 -5.49
C LYS A 317 -0.03 0.83 -4.31
N SER A 318 0.62 0.70 -3.15
CA SER A 318 0.11 1.31 -1.91
C SER A 318 0.83 2.60 -1.58
N SER A 319 0.07 3.63 -1.19
CA SER A 319 0.62 4.81 -0.54
C SER A 319 1.20 4.45 0.83
N PHE A 320 2.24 5.16 1.26
CA PHE A 320 2.92 4.88 2.53
C PHE A 320 3.49 6.16 3.16
N LEU A 321 3.54 6.16 4.49
CA LEU A 321 4.31 7.11 5.27
C LEU A 321 5.71 6.54 5.48
N PHE A 322 6.73 7.39 5.47
CA PHE A 322 8.07 6.97 5.87
C PHE A 322 8.79 8.06 6.67
N HIS A 323 9.75 7.64 7.48
CA HIS A 323 10.76 8.50 8.07
C HIS A 323 12.11 7.80 8.00
N LEU A 324 13.18 8.58 8.19
CA LEU A 324 14.54 8.08 8.22
C LEU A 324 15.06 8.05 9.65
N THR A 325 15.69 6.96 10.02
CA THR A 325 16.37 6.79 11.31
C THR A 325 17.87 6.66 11.05
N LEU A 326 18.65 7.57 11.63
CA LEU A 326 20.11 7.58 11.57
C LEU A 326 20.68 7.09 12.89
N GLU A 327 21.69 6.22 12.84
CA GLU A 327 22.45 5.79 14.02
C GLU A 327 23.89 6.29 13.92
N SER A 328 24.31 7.07 14.90
CA SER A 328 25.66 7.65 14.99
C SER A 328 26.74 6.57 15.12
N LEU A 329 27.90 6.79 14.51
CA LEU A 329 29.10 6.01 14.80
C LEU A 329 29.59 6.22 16.24
N GLN A 330 29.42 7.44 16.76
CA GLN A 330 29.85 7.82 18.11
C GLN A 330 28.64 7.84 19.06
N GLY A 331 28.75 7.09 20.16
CA GLY A 331 27.76 7.13 21.24
C GLY A 331 26.42 6.46 20.94
N LYS A 332 26.25 5.78 19.79
CA LYS A 332 25.01 5.09 19.37
C LYS A 332 23.75 5.96 19.46
N LEU A 333 23.91 7.27 19.26
CA LEU A 333 22.79 8.20 19.24
C LEU A 333 21.91 7.94 18.03
N LYS A 334 20.60 8.01 18.21
CA LYS A 334 19.61 7.88 17.14
C LYS A 334 18.96 9.21 16.81
N THR A 335 18.74 9.46 15.54
CA THR A 335 18.05 10.66 15.04
C THR A 335 16.97 10.25 14.07
N GLN A 336 15.77 10.79 14.25
CA GLN A 336 14.61 10.48 13.44
C GLN A 336 14.15 11.75 12.70
N THR A 337 13.88 11.62 11.41
CA THR A 337 13.31 12.72 10.61
C THR A 337 11.81 12.87 10.82
N SER A 338 11.24 13.96 10.30
CA SER A 338 9.79 14.07 10.13
C SER A 338 9.23 12.94 9.26
N GLU A 339 7.94 12.66 9.43
CA GLU A 339 7.22 11.75 8.55
C GLU A 339 6.91 12.41 7.20
N HIS A 340 7.04 11.63 6.14
CA HIS A 340 6.78 12.02 4.76
C HIS A 340 5.77 11.06 4.13
N LEU A 341 4.79 11.58 3.40
CA LEU A 341 3.77 10.80 2.71
C LEU A 341 4.13 10.60 1.24
N VAL A 342 4.27 9.35 0.82
CA VAL A 342 4.31 8.98 -0.59
C VAL A 342 2.90 8.57 -1.02
N LYS A 343 2.28 9.42 -1.84
CA LYS A 343 0.96 9.19 -2.42
C LYS A 343 1.12 8.57 -3.80
N VAL A 344 0.75 7.30 -3.91
CA VAL A 344 0.81 6.54 -5.16
C VAL A 344 -0.43 6.83 -6.01
N ILE A 345 -0.20 7.23 -7.25
CA ILE A 345 -1.21 7.39 -8.29
C ILE A 345 -1.25 6.06 -9.07
N PRO A 346 -2.33 5.27 -8.93
CA PRO A 346 -2.45 4.01 -9.65
C PRO A 346 -2.69 4.26 -11.14
N ASP A 347 -2.13 3.38 -11.96
CA ASP A 347 -2.32 3.32 -13.40
C ASP A 347 -3.68 2.70 -13.73
N ARG A 348 -4.51 3.39 -14.52
CA ARG A 348 -5.89 2.98 -14.78
C ARG A 348 -5.98 2.20 -16.09
N ALA A 349 -6.94 1.28 -16.15
CA ALA A 349 -7.24 0.59 -17.39
C ALA A 349 -7.93 1.54 -18.40
N PRO A 350 -7.73 1.33 -19.72
CA PRO A 350 -8.33 2.18 -20.74
C PRO A 350 -9.86 2.06 -20.76
N GLU A 351 -10.52 3.18 -21.05
CA GLU A 351 -11.98 3.27 -21.16
C GLU A 351 -12.41 3.26 -22.63
N ILE A 352 -13.36 2.40 -22.98
CA ILE A 352 -13.87 2.26 -24.35
C ILE A 352 -15.29 2.85 -24.42
N GLU A 353 -15.43 3.92 -25.18
CA GLU A 353 -16.70 4.53 -25.53
C GLU A 353 -17.17 4.02 -26.91
N LEU A 354 -18.32 3.37 -26.90
CA LEU A 354 -19.02 2.89 -28.10
C LEU A 354 -20.26 3.76 -28.33
N SER A 355 -20.46 4.25 -29.56
CA SER A 355 -21.76 4.82 -29.92
C SER A 355 -22.83 3.72 -29.82
N LEU A 356 -23.80 3.92 -28.94
CA LEU A 356 -24.85 2.94 -28.61
C LEU A 356 -26.02 2.94 -29.59
N TYR A 357 -26.04 3.87 -30.56
CA TYR A 357 -27.21 4.13 -31.37
C TYR A 357 -27.17 3.39 -32.71
N ASN A 358 -28.30 2.75 -33.03
CA ASN A 358 -28.66 2.24 -34.36
C ASN A 358 -27.75 1.17 -34.94
N GLN A 359 -27.30 0.19 -34.15
CA GLN A 359 -26.77 -1.02 -34.77
C GLN A 359 -27.91 -1.90 -35.25
N PRO A 360 -28.02 -2.14 -36.56
CA PRO A 360 -29.07 -2.97 -37.11
C PRO A 360 -28.92 -4.40 -36.58
N GLU A 361 -30.03 -4.97 -36.12
CA GLU A 361 -30.11 -6.38 -35.69
C GLU A 361 -29.86 -7.33 -36.85
N PHE A 362 -30.17 -6.89 -38.08
CA PHE A 362 -29.96 -7.61 -39.33
C PHE A 362 -29.26 -6.75 -40.38
N ILE A 363 -28.25 -7.30 -41.05
CA ILE A 363 -27.46 -6.62 -42.10
C ILE A 363 -27.50 -7.45 -43.39
N LYS A 364 -27.50 -6.81 -44.56
CA LYS A 364 -27.38 -7.55 -45.82
C LYS A 364 -25.99 -8.22 -45.92
N PRO A 365 -25.89 -9.38 -46.59
CA PRO A 365 -24.61 -10.04 -46.82
C PRO A 365 -23.56 -9.17 -47.54
N THR A 366 -23.99 -8.21 -48.37
CA THR A 366 -23.15 -7.35 -49.21
C THR A 366 -22.80 -6.01 -48.56
N ASP A 367 -23.42 -5.67 -47.43
CA ASP A 367 -23.22 -4.37 -46.79
C ASP A 367 -22.07 -4.45 -45.78
N GLY A 368 -21.35 -3.34 -45.59
CA GLY A 368 -20.33 -3.23 -44.55
C GLY A 368 -20.91 -2.69 -43.24
N LEU A 369 -20.51 -3.26 -42.10
CA LEU A 369 -20.84 -2.69 -40.79
C LEU A 369 -19.74 -1.73 -40.33
N THR A 370 -20.09 -0.46 -40.10
CA THR A 370 -19.17 0.53 -39.53
C THR A 370 -19.38 0.65 -38.01
N VAL A 371 -18.30 0.54 -37.24
CA VAL A 371 -18.31 0.63 -35.78
C VAL A 371 -17.39 1.76 -35.33
N PRO A 372 -17.92 2.95 -35.02
CA PRO A 372 -17.15 4.04 -34.44
C PRO A 372 -16.80 3.71 -32.99
N VAL A 373 -15.53 3.91 -32.64
CA VAL A 373 -15.02 3.70 -31.29
C VAL A 373 -14.14 4.87 -30.86
N LYS A 374 -14.23 5.19 -29.58
CA LYS A 374 -13.32 6.10 -28.91
C LYS A 374 -12.74 5.41 -27.68
N VAL A 375 -11.42 5.47 -27.53
CA VAL A 375 -10.71 4.91 -26.38
C VAL A 375 -9.93 6.01 -25.69
N LEU A 376 -10.04 6.06 -24.37
CA LEU A 376 -9.38 7.01 -23.49
C LEU A 376 -8.49 6.27 -22.50
N ASP A 377 -7.28 6.77 -22.30
CA ASP A 377 -6.29 6.23 -21.39
C ASP A 377 -5.56 7.40 -20.69
N ASP A 378 -5.04 7.18 -19.49
CA ASP A 378 -4.32 8.21 -18.73
C ASP A 378 -2.92 8.48 -19.29
N PHE A 379 -2.30 7.51 -19.97
CA PHE A 379 -1.00 7.66 -20.61
C PHE A 379 -1.07 7.48 -22.12
N SER A 380 -1.35 6.26 -22.59
CA SER A 380 -1.55 6.01 -24.01
C SER A 380 -2.14 4.63 -24.30
N VAL A 381 -2.96 4.58 -25.34
CA VAL A 381 -3.47 3.34 -25.89
C VAL A 381 -2.39 2.68 -26.76
N ALA A 382 -1.96 1.47 -26.38
CA ALA A 382 -0.96 0.70 -27.12
C ALA A 382 -1.58 -0.19 -28.18
N GLU A 383 -2.74 -0.80 -27.90
CA GLU A 383 -3.44 -1.67 -28.84
C GLU A 383 -4.94 -1.36 -28.86
N LEU A 384 -5.53 -1.38 -30.06
CA LEU A 384 -6.96 -1.27 -30.26
C LEU A 384 -7.37 -2.21 -31.40
N GLU A 385 -8.26 -3.16 -31.09
CA GLU A 385 -8.64 -4.24 -31.99
C GLU A 385 -10.15 -4.50 -31.94
N LEU A 386 -10.76 -4.74 -33.09
CA LEU A 386 -12.11 -5.28 -33.22
C LEU A 386 -12.02 -6.76 -33.57
N HIS A 387 -12.64 -7.60 -32.74
CA HIS A 387 -12.72 -9.04 -32.91
C HIS A 387 -14.13 -9.38 -33.39
N VAL A 388 -14.27 -9.87 -34.62
CA VAL A 388 -15.54 -10.31 -35.22
C VAL A 388 -15.49 -11.79 -35.52
N GLN A 389 -16.58 -12.49 -35.23
CA GLN A 389 -16.65 -13.95 -35.34
C GLN A 389 -18.04 -14.35 -35.84
N LYS A 390 -18.07 -15.19 -36.89
CA LYS A 390 -19.27 -15.94 -37.28
C LYS A 390 -19.46 -17.11 -36.32
N LEU A 391 -20.71 -17.44 -35.97
CA LEU A 391 -21.03 -18.53 -35.04
C LEU A 391 -20.24 -19.82 -35.40
N ASP A 392 -19.50 -20.35 -34.42
CA ASP A 392 -18.59 -21.52 -34.54
C ASP A 392 -17.39 -21.42 -35.51
N ASP A 393 -17.09 -20.22 -36.00
CA ASP A 393 -15.98 -19.96 -36.93
C ASP A 393 -14.77 -19.29 -36.26
N LYS A 394 -13.66 -19.13 -36.97
CA LYS A 394 -12.47 -18.44 -36.44
C LYS A 394 -12.71 -16.93 -36.28
N VAL A 395 -12.18 -16.36 -35.19
CA VAL A 395 -12.21 -14.92 -34.94
C VAL A 395 -11.33 -14.19 -35.96
N THR A 396 -11.92 -13.21 -36.64
CA THR A 396 -11.19 -12.24 -37.46
C THR A 396 -10.89 -10.99 -36.64
N VAL A 397 -9.64 -10.54 -36.67
CA VAL A 397 -9.18 -9.39 -35.89
C VAL A 397 -8.83 -8.24 -36.81
N LEU A 398 -9.54 -7.13 -36.68
CA LEU A 398 -9.23 -5.86 -37.32
C LEU A 398 -8.44 -4.99 -36.33
N LYS A 399 -7.23 -4.58 -36.72
CA LYS A 399 -6.36 -3.76 -35.87
C LYS A 399 -6.34 -2.30 -36.35
N VAL A 400 -6.27 -1.37 -35.41
CA VAL A 400 -6.06 0.05 -35.74
C VAL A 400 -4.64 0.26 -36.27
N PRO A 401 -4.45 1.11 -37.30
CA PRO A 401 -3.11 1.47 -37.80
C PRO A 401 -2.21 2.06 -36.71
N ALA A 402 -0.94 1.62 -36.69
CA ALA A 402 0.07 2.08 -35.72
C ALA A 402 0.21 3.61 -35.57
N PRO A 403 0.09 4.45 -36.63
CA PRO A 403 0.18 5.91 -36.48
C PRO A 403 -0.91 6.58 -35.64
N LEU A 404 -2.04 5.89 -35.42
CA LEU A 404 -3.14 6.39 -34.60
C LEU A 404 -2.99 6.01 -33.12
N LEU A 405 -2.11 5.06 -32.80
CA LEU A 405 -1.84 4.55 -31.45
C LEU A 405 -0.75 5.39 -30.75
N GLY A 406 -0.52 5.12 -29.46
CA GLY A 406 0.48 5.85 -28.65
C GLY A 406 0.01 7.24 -28.20
N LYS A 407 -1.29 7.49 -28.21
CA LYS A 407 -1.93 8.72 -27.72
C LYS A 407 -2.87 8.40 -26.55
N PRO A 408 -3.13 9.36 -25.64
CA PRO A 408 -4.11 9.19 -24.55
C PRO A 408 -5.55 9.03 -25.04
N ALA A 409 -5.86 9.53 -26.24
CA ALA A 409 -7.17 9.41 -26.86
C ALA A 409 -7.02 8.92 -28.30
N VAL A 410 -7.73 7.85 -28.63
CA VAL A 410 -7.76 7.26 -29.97
C VAL A 410 -9.20 7.14 -30.42
N GLU A 411 -9.53 7.80 -31.53
CA GLU A 411 -10.81 7.69 -32.21
C GLU A 411 -10.60 6.95 -33.53
N HIS A 412 -11.40 5.91 -33.78
CA HIS A 412 -11.30 5.09 -34.98
C HIS A 412 -12.65 4.51 -35.39
N GLU A 413 -12.87 4.40 -36.70
CA GLU A 413 -14.03 3.74 -37.28
C GLU A 413 -13.62 2.42 -37.91
N PHE A 414 -14.02 1.31 -37.29
CA PHE A 414 -13.80 -0.01 -37.87
C PHE A 414 -14.82 -0.27 -38.97
N LYS A 415 -14.35 -0.71 -40.14
CA LYS A 415 -15.21 -1.18 -41.23
C LYS A 415 -15.11 -2.70 -41.32
N ILE A 416 -16.22 -3.38 -41.06
CA ILE A 416 -16.34 -4.84 -41.14
C ILE A 416 -16.88 -5.17 -42.54
N ASP A 417 -16.05 -5.80 -43.35
CA ASP A 417 -16.40 -6.30 -44.67
C ASP A 417 -17.08 -7.67 -44.56
N LEU A 418 -18.42 -7.69 -44.67
CA LEU A 418 -19.20 -8.93 -44.54
C LEU A 418 -19.07 -9.84 -45.76
N GLU A 419 -18.84 -9.27 -46.95
CA GLU A 419 -18.63 -10.03 -48.18
C GLU A 419 -17.30 -10.78 -48.12
N GLY A 420 -16.23 -10.10 -47.69
CA GLY A 420 -14.92 -10.70 -47.47
C GLY A 420 -14.89 -11.75 -46.36
N LEU A 421 -15.83 -11.69 -45.41
CA LEU A 421 -16.02 -12.68 -44.34
C LEU A 421 -16.91 -13.86 -44.75
N GLY A 422 -17.43 -13.88 -45.98
CA GLY A 422 -18.27 -14.97 -46.49
C GLY A 422 -19.65 -15.04 -45.82
N ALA A 423 -20.22 -13.89 -45.47
CA ALA A 423 -21.55 -13.79 -44.88
C ALA A 423 -22.63 -14.38 -45.80
N GLN A 424 -23.50 -15.22 -45.25
CA GLN A 424 -24.65 -15.86 -45.91
C GLN A 424 -25.94 -15.59 -45.13
N GLN A 425 -27.07 -15.76 -45.79
CA GLN A 425 -28.39 -15.62 -45.16
C GLN A 425 -28.49 -16.48 -43.90
N ALA A 426 -29.05 -15.90 -42.83
CA ALA A 426 -29.25 -16.53 -41.52
C ALA A 426 -27.95 -16.83 -40.73
N ASP A 427 -26.80 -16.32 -41.19
CA ASP A 427 -25.60 -16.30 -40.37
C ASP A 427 -25.75 -15.34 -39.19
N ILE A 428 -25.10 -15.68 -38.09
CA ILE A 428 -25.04 -14.85 -36.88
C ILE A 428 -23.57 -14.50 -36.63
N PHE A 429 -23.30 -13.21 -36.53
CA PHE A 429 -21.99 -12.68 -36.19
C PHE A 429 -22.00 -12.08 -34.79
N THR A 430 -20.92 -12.29 -34.06
CA THR A 430 -20.64 -11.64 -32.80
C THR A 430 -19.39 -10.80 -32.95
N TYR A 431 -19.40 -9.57 -32.43
CA TYR A 431 -18.21 -8.75 -32.39
C TYR A 431 -17.98 -8.13 -31.00
N ARG A 432 -16.71 -7.88 -30.66
CA ARG A 432 -16.27 -7.23 -29.43
C ARG A 432 -15.00 -6.43 -29.68
N ILE A 433 -14.74 -5.44 -28.86
CA ILE A 433 -13.57 -4.58 -28.99
C ILE A 433 -12.65 -4.82 -27.81
N ARG A 434 -11.34 -4.83 -28.10
CA ARG A 434 -10.25 -4.97 -27.15
C ARG A 434 -9.40 -3.72 -27.20
N ALA A 435 -9.15 -3.11 -26.05
CA ALA A 435 -8.15 -2.05 -25.89
C ALA A 435 -7.11 -2.49 -24.87
N ALA A 436 -5.86 -2.10 -25.09
CA ALA A 436 -4.78 -2.28 -24.12
C ALA A 436 -3.96 -0.99 -23.98
N ASP A 437 -3.54 -0.68 -22.76
CA ASP A 437 -2.61 0.40 -22.47
C ASP A 437 -1.15 0.02 -22.79
N ASN A 438 -0.23 0.95 -22.52
CA ASN A 438 1.21 0.75 -22.70
C ASN A 438 1.96 0.33 -21.42
N ARG A 439 1.26 -0.16 -20.41
CA ARG A 439 1.86 -0.55 -19.13
C ARG A 439 2.69 -1.83 -19.29
N GLU A 440 3.91 -1.82 -18.74
CA GLU A 440 4.81 -2.98 -18.85
C GLU A 440 4.72 -3.96 -17.68
N ILE A 441 4.60 -3.45 -16.44
CA ILE A 441 4.67 -4.25 -15.20
C ILE A 441 3.42 -4.02 -14.34
N PRO A 442 2.72 -5.07 -13.87
CA PRO A 442 3.00 -6.49 -14.12
C PRO A 442 2.68 -6.94 -15.55
N GLU A 443 1.58 -6.46 -16.13
CA GLU A 443 1.17 -6.68 -17.53
C GLU A 443 0.34 -5.46 -17.99
N PRO A 444 0.18 -5.22 -19.30
CA PRO A 444 -0.72 -4.18 -19.82
C PRO A 444 -2.14 -4.32 -19.29
N ASN A 445 -2.79 -3.22 -18.92
CA ASN A 445 -4.21 -3.29 -18.59
C ASN A 445 -5.01 -3.50 -19.89
N VAL A 446 -5.81 -4.57 -19.92
CA VAL A 446 -6.65 -4.93 -21.08
C VAL A 446 -8.12 -4.83 -20.71
N VAL A 447 -8.90 -4.19 -21.58
CA VAL A 447 -10.35 -4.05 -21.45
C VAL A 447 -11.05 -4.61 -22.68
N TRP A 448 -12.16 -5.31 -22.43
CA TRP A 448 -13.04 -5.85 -23.46
C TRP A 448 -14.43 -5.26 -23.33
N THR A 449 -15.05 -4.94 -24.46
CA THR A 449 -16.48 -4.58 -24.49
C THR A 449 -17.34 -5.84 -24.35
N THR A 450 -18.60 -5.64 -23.97
CA THR A 450 -19.59 -6.72 -24.05
C THR A 450 -19.74 -7.20 -25.50
N PRO A 451 -19.88 -8.52 -25.73
CA PRO A 451 -20.11 -9.04 -27.08
C PRO A 451 -21.44 -8.53 -27.62
N ARG A 452 -21.45 -8.10 -28.88
CA ARG A 452 -22.66 -7.70 -29.60
C ARG A 452 -22.92 -8.64 -30.75
N VAL A 453 -24.19 -8.91 -31.02
CA VAL A 453 -24.63 -9.91 -32.00
C VAL A 453 -25.45 -9.22 -33.09
N PHE A 454 -25.24 -9.61 -34.34
CA PHE A 454 -26.07 -9.21 -35.47
C PHE A 454 -26.26 -10.40 -36.42
N GLY A 455 -27.43 -10.47 -37.04
CA GLY A 455 -27.78 -11.48 -38.04
C GLY A 455 -27.56 -10.98 -39.46
N ILE A 456 -27.47 -11.92 -40.40
CA ILE A 456 -27.41 -11.61 -41.83
C ILE A 456 -28.76 -11.92 -42.47
N ASP A 457 -29.39 -10.90 -43.05
CA ASP A 457 -30.66 -11.02 -43.76
C ASP A 457 -30.66 -10.20 -45.06
N LYS A 458 -30.93 -10.84 -46.19
CA LYS A 458 -31.11 -10.20 -47.50
C LYS A 458 -32.30 -9.23 -47.53
N ASN A 459 -33.27 -9.42 -46.63
CA ASN A 459 -34.42 -8.54 -46.47
C ASN A 459 -34.25 -7.56 -45.30
N ALA A 460 -33.01 -7.30 -44.85
CA ALA A 460 -32.73 -6.42 -43.70
C ALA A 460 -33.49 -5.09 -43.79
N ASP A 461 -33.61 -4.44 -44.95
CA ASP A 461 -34.36 -3.18 -45.10
C ASP A 461 -35.86 -3.32 -44.76
N GLN A 462 -36.46 -4.45 -45.14
CA GLN A 462 -37.86 -4.78 -44.82
C GLN A 462 -38.02 -5.11 -43.33
N GLN A 463 -36.99 -5.71 -42.71
CA GLN A 463 -36.97 -6.01 -41.27
C GLN A 463 -36.75 -4.76 -40.42
N VAL A 464 -35.91 -3.81 -40.86
CA VAL A 464 -35.77 -2.49 -40.23
C VAL A 464 -37.11 -1.77 -40.23
N SER A 465 -37.82 -1.82 -41.36
CA SER A 465 -39.18 -1.28 -41.48
C SER A 465 -40.16 -1.98 -40.53
N ALA A 466 -40.12 -3.32 -40.46
CA ALA A 466 -40.97 -4.09 -39.54
C ALA A 466 -40.66 -3.84 -38.06
N GLY A 467 -39.38 -3.69 -37.70
CA GLY A 467 -38.92 -3.35 -36.35
C GLY A 467 -39.32 -1.94 -35.93
N VAL A 468 -39.21 -0.97 -36.85
CA VAL A 468 -39.71 0.40 -36.63
C VAL A 468 -41.22 0.39 -36.43
N VAL A 469 -41.99 -0.28 -37.29
CA VAL A 469 -43.45 -0.38 -37.16
C VAL A 469 -43.86 -1.07 -35.85
N SER A 470 -43.19 -2.16 -35.47
CA SER A 470 -43.45 -2.85 -34.21
C SER A 470 -43.16 -1.98 -32.98
N ARG A 471 -42.03 -1.26 -32.99
CA ARG A 471 -41.69 -0.27 -31.95
C ARG A 471 -42.73 0.85 -31.89
N GLN A 472 -43.09 1.43 -33.03
CA GLN A 472 -44.10 2.48 -33.13
C GLN A 472 -45.44 2.04 -32.54
N GLN A 473 -45.86 0.81 -32.85
CA GLN A 473 -47.12 0.25 -32.35
C GLN A 473 -47.06 -0.02 -30.84
N LYS A 474 -45.96 -0.59 -30.33
CA LYS A 474 -45.75 -0.79 -28.89
C LYS A 474 -45.88 0.52 -28.11
N LEU A 475 -45.16 1.55 -28.53
CA LEU A 475 -45.16 2.87 -27.87
C LEU A 475 -46.54 3.54 -27.95
N ARG A 476 -47.26 3.37 -29.08
CA ARG A 476 -48.63 3.84 -29.25
C ARG A 476 -49.59 3.15 -28.29
N ASP A 477 -49.51 1.83 -28.21
CA ASP A 477 -50.35 1.01 -27.34
C ASP A 477 -50.10 1.34 -25.86
N GLU A 478 -48.84 1.56 -25.47
CA GLU A 478 -48.47 2.00 -24.12
C GLU A 478 -49.05 3.38 -23.78
N LEU A 479 -48.94 4.35 -24.69
CA LEU A 479 -49.51 5.69 -24.49
C LEU A 479 -51.04 5.65 -24.38
N GLN A 480 -51.71 4.90 -25.26
CA GLN A 480 -53.16 4.72 -25.22
C GLN A 480 -53.61 4.04 -23.93
N LYS A 481 -52.86 3.04 -23.47
CA LYS A 481 -53.12 2.37 -22.19
C LYS A 481 -52.98 3.34 -21.01
N ILE A 482 -51.98 4.20 -21.00
CA ILE A 482 -51.82 5.23 -19.96
C ILE A 482 -52.99 6.24 -20.01
N GLN A 483 -53.42 6.67 -21.20
CA GLN A 483 -54.58 7.55 -21.35
C GLN A 483 -55.87 6.91 -20.81
N GLN A 484 -56.09 5.63 -21.11
CA GLN A 484 -57.24 4.86 -20.62
C GLN A 484 -57.20 4.72 -19.10
N GLU A 485 -56.08 4.25 -18.54
CA GLU A 485 -55.91 4.08 -17.09
C GLU A 485 -56.03 5.44 -16.34
N PHE A 486 -55.54 6.53 -16.93
CA PHE A 486 -55.69 7.87 -16.36
C PHE A 486 -57.14 8.36 -16.36
N LYS A 487 -57.90 8.11 -17.44
CA LYS A 487 -59.34 8.44 -17.50
C LYS A 487 -60.12 7.68 -16.42
N GLU A 488 -59.87 6.38 -16.29
CA GLU A 488 -60.47 5.56 -15.25
C GLU A 488 -60.10 6.04 -13.84
N HIS A 489 -58.83 6.39 -13.63
CA HIS A 489 -58.35 6.93 -12.36
C HIS A 489 -59.02 8.27 -12.00
N LYS A 490 -59.11 9.17 -12.98
CA LYS A 490 -59.80 10.46 -12.83
C LYS A 490 -61.28 10.27 -12.46
N ASP A 491 -61.99 9.35 -13.11
CA ASP A 491 -63.40 9.07 -12.80
C ASP A 491 -63.57 8.56 -11.35
N GLN A 492 -62.63 7.73 -10.86
CA GLN A 492 -62.63 7.29 -9.45
C GLN A 492 -62.38 8.45 -8.48
N VAL A 493 -61.50 9.37 -8.83
CA VAL A 493 -61.23 10.58 -8.03
C VAL A 493 -62.45 11.50 -8.02
N ASP A 494 -63.08 11.74 -9.16
CA ASP A 494 -64.29 12.55 -9.28
C ASP A 494 -65.47 11.93 -8.50
N GLN A 495 -65.63 10.61 -8.55
CA GLN A 495 -66.61 9.89 -7.73
C GLN A 495 -66.33 10.08 -6.24
N LYS A 496 -65.05 9.97 -5.82
CA LYS A 496 -64.69 10.16 -4.41
C LYS A 496 -64.96 11.58 -3.92
N ILE A 497 -64.67 12.57 -4.76
CA ILE A 497 -64.99 13.97 -4.50
C ILE A 497 -66.50 14.15 -4.35
N ALA A 498 -67.31 13.52 -5.21
CA ALA A 498 -68.77 13.56 -5.12
C ALA A 498 -69.31 12.93 -3.83
N GLU A 499 -68.76 11.79 -3.40
CA GLU A 499 -69.10 11.15 -2.12
C GLU A 499 -68.76 12.05 -0.92
N LEU A 500 -67.55 12.62 -0.91
CA LEU A 500 -67.12 13.54 0.14
C LEU A 500 -67.97 14.81 0.17
N ASN A 501 -68.57 15.23 -0.95
CA ASN A 501 -69.50 16.35 -1.05
C ASN A 501 -70.90 16.08 -0.46
N GLN A 502 -71.27 14.82 -0.22
CA GLN A 502 -72.55 14.45 0.41
C GLN A 502 -72.46 14.35 1.95
N VAL A 503 -71.25 14.25 2.51
CA VAL A 503 -71.00 14.17 3.97
C VAL A 503 -71.21 15.55 4.63
N LYS A 504 -71.42 15.64 5.96
CA LYS A 504 -71.50 16.95 6.63
C LYS A 504 -70.10 17.53 6.86
N GLU A 505 -69.91 18.81 6.58
CA GLU A 505 -68.58 19.48 6.64
C GLU A 505 -67.88 19.41 8.02
N LYS A 506 -68.64 19.30 9.10
CA LYS A 506 -68.12 19.26 10.48
C LYS A 506 -67.73 17.85 10.95
N GLU A 507 -67.97 16.81 10.15
CA GLU A 507 -67.58 15.45 10.50
C GLU A 507 -66.08 15.23 10.25
N ALA A 508 -65.46 14.42 11.11
CA ALA A 508 -64.10 13.94 10.90
C ALA A 508 -64.06 13.04 9.66
N LEU A 509 -62.94 13.06 8.93
CA LEU A 509 -62.75 12.20 7.77
C LEU A 509 -62.70 10.74 8.24
N LYS A 510 -63.50 9.85 7.64
CA LYS A 510 -63.55 8.44 8.06
C LYS A 510 -62.28 7.73 7.61
N ALA A 511 -61.80 6.78 8.41
CA ALA A 511 -60.63 5.96 8.07
C ALA A 511 -60.75 5.31 6.67
N ALA A 512 -61.94 4.83 6.30
CA ALA A 512 -62.19 4.27 4.97
C ALA A 512 -62.01 5.29 3.82
N ASP A 513 -62.34 6.57 4.05
CA ASP A 513 -62.15 7.63 3.06
C ASP A 513 -60.67 8.00 2.94
N GLN A 514 -59.94 7.97 4.06
CA GLN A 514 -58.48 8.18 4.09
C GLN A 514 -57.74 7.08 3.34
N ASP A 515 -58.08 5.81 3.61
CA ASP A 515 -57.48 4.65 2.94
C ASP A 515 -57.72 4.70 1.43
N GLN A 516 -58.93 5.07 1.00
CA GLN A 516 -59.26 5.22 -0.42
C GLN A 516 -58.49 6.38 -1.09
N LEU A 517 -58.36 7.54 -0.43
CA LEU A 517 -57.57 8.65 -0.94
C LEU A 517 -56.08 8.30 -1.03
N GLN A 518 -55.55 7.55 -0.07
CA GLN A 518 -54.18 7.04 -0.13
C GLN A 518 -53.98 6.03 -1.28
N GLU A 519 -54.96 5.17 -1.54
CA GLU A 519 -54.88 4.24 -2.67
C GLU A 519 -54.95 4.96 -4.01
N LEU A 520 -55.83 5.95 -4.15
CA LEU A 520 -55.87 6.81 -5.34
C LEU A 520 -54.55 7.55 -5.55
N SER A 521 -53.98 8.12 -4.49
CA SER A 521 -52.65 8.73 -4.52
C SER A 521 -51.56 7.76 -5.00
N LYS A 522 -51.58 6.49 -4.56
CA LYS A 522 -50.63 5.46 -5.04
C LYS A 522 -50.83 5.11 -6.51
N GLN A 523 -52.07 5.06 -6.99
CA GLN A 523 -52.38 4.83 -8.39
C GLN A 523 -51.85 5.96 -9.28
N GLU A 524 -52.04 7.22 -8.88
CA GLU A 524 -51.51 8.39 -9.60
C GLU A 524 -49.98 8.32 -9.72
N ARG A 525 -49.28 7.93 -8.64
CA ARG A 525 -47.83 7.74 -8.67
C ARG A 525 -47.40 6.61 -9.61
N LYS A 526 -48.15 5.51 -9.66
CA LYS A 526 -47.86 4.40 -10.59
C LYS A 526 -48.03 4.84 -12.05
N LEU A 527 -49.05 5.64 -12.34
CA LEU A 527 -49.24 6.22 -13.68
C LEU A 527 -48.12 7.19 -14.05
N ALA A 528 -47.68 8.04 -13.11
CA ALA A 528 -46.53 8.92 -13.29
C ALA A 528 -45.26 8.13 -13.68
N GLN A 529 -44.98 7.02 -12.98
CA GLN A 529 -43.83 6.17 -13.28
C GLN A 529 -43.93 5.51 -14.66
N LYS A 530 -45.11 5.03 -15.05
CA LYS A 530 -45.34 4.47 -16.40
C LYS A 530 -45.08 5.52 -17.47
N LEU A 531 -45.58 6.75 -17.26
CA LEU A 531 -45.39 7.86 -18.18
C LEU A 531 -43.93 8.31 -18.26
N GLU A 532 -43.20 8.30 -17.14
CA GLU A 532 -41.75 8.60 -17.12
C GLU A 532 -40.93 7.51 -17.83
N ASN A 533 -41.29 6.24 -17.67
CA ASN A 533 -40.65 5.15 -18.40
C ASN A 533 -40.86 5.30 -19.92
N LEU A 534 -42.11 5.58 -20.34
CA LEU A 534 -42.42 5.87 -21.74
C LEU A 534 -41.61 7.08 -22.25
N ALA A 535 -41.50 8.13 -21.45
CA ALA A 535 -40.70 9.30 -21.81
C ALA A 535 -39.21 8.98 -21.97
N ASN A 536 -38.66 8.09 -21.15
CA ASN A 536 -37.28 7.63 -21.27
C ASN A 536 -37.07 6.77 -22.53
N GLU A 537 -38.04 5.92 -22.90
CA GLU A 537 -38.01 5.19 -24.18
C GLU A 537 -38.05 6.17 -25.37
N LEU A 538 -38.88 7.22 -25.30
CA LEU A 538 -38.95 8.26 -26.33
C LEU A 538 -37.65 9.10 -26.41
N LEU A 539 -37.00 9.38 -25.28
CA LEU A 539 -35.77 10.19 -25.22
C LEU A 539 -34.58 9.52 -25.92
N GLN A 540 -34.60 8.19 -26.03
CA GLN A 540 -33.60 7.42 -26.78
C GLN A 540 -33.73 7.61 -28.31
N LEU A 541 -34.85 8.17 -28.78
CA LEU A 541 -35.15 8.33 -30.20
C LEU A 541 -34.93 9.80 -30.61
N PRO A 542 -33.99 10.10 -31.54
CA PRO A 542 -33.64 11.48 -31.90
C PRO A 542 -34.83 12.35 -32.35
N LEU A 543 -35.76 11.76 -33.12
CA LEU A 543 -36.94 12.47 -33.62
C LEU A 543 -37.96 12.82 -32.52
N TYR A 544 -37.92 12.11 -31.39
CA TYR A 544 -38.93 12.20 -30.33
C TYR A 544 -38.44 12.93 -29.08
N GLN A 545 -37.22 13.46 -29.07
CA GLN A 545 -36.64 14.13 -27.88
C GLN A 545 -37.55 15.24 -27.31
N LYS A 546 -38.09 16.11 -28.17
CA LYS A 546 -39.00 17.18 -27.75
C LYS A 546 -40.29 16.64 -27.13
N LEU A 547 -40.83 15.55 -27.70
CA LEU A 547 -42.01 14.89 -27.17
C LEU A 547 -41.70 14.21 -25.82
N ALA A 548 -40.52 13.61 -25.69
CA ALA A 548 -40.04 13.00 -24.46
C ALA A 548 -39.93 14.01 -23.33
N GLU A 549 -39.35 15.19 -23.58
CA GLU A 549 -39.25 16.27 -22.61
C GLU A 549 -40.64 16.73 -22.13
N GLN A 550 -41.59 16.92 -23.06
CA GLN A 550 -42.97 17.28 -22.72
C GLN A 550 -43.67 16.17 -21.92
N THR A 551 -43.40 14.91 -22.25
CA THR A 551 -43.95 13.75 -21.54
C THR A 551 -43.38 13.66 -20.11
N GLN A 552 -42.07 13.90 -19.94
CA GLN A 552 -41.43 13.99 -18.62
C GLN A 552 -41.98 15.16 -17.80
N GLU A 553 -42.22 16.32 -18.43
CA GLU A 553 -42.79 17.49 -17.76
C GLU A 553 -44.17 17.18 -17.18
N VAL A 554 -45.05 16.52 -17.95
CA VAL A 554 -46.38 16.10 -17.49
C VAL A 554 -46.26 15.12 -16.32
N ALA A 555 -45.40 14.10 -16.44
CA ALA A 555 -45.18 13.10 -15.38
C ALA A 555 -44.65 13.71 -14.07
N ARG A 556 -43.68 14.64 -14.16
CA ARG A 556 -43.01 15.21 -12.97
C ARG A 556 -43.74 16.40 -12.37
N THR A 557 -44.59 17.07 -13.14
CA THR A 557 -45.26 18.28 -12.70
C THR A 557 -46.72 18.01 -12.37
N ASP A 558 -47.50 17.51 -13.33
CA ASP A 558 -48.95 17.42 -13.19
C ASP A 558 -49.34 16.23 -12.31
N PHE A 559 -48.80 15.04 -12.61
CA PHE A 559 -49.06 13.83 -11.81
C PHE A 559 -48.53 13.95 -10.38
N VAL A 560 -47.35 14.55 -10.17
CA VAL A 560 -46.80 14.76 -8.82
C VAL A 560 -47.66 15.72 -8.01
N LYS A 561 -48.13 16.82 -8.63
CA LYS A 561 -49.06 17.75 -7.95
C LYS A 561 -50.38 17.08 -7.57
N ASN A 562 -50.95 16.26 -8.46
CA ASN A 562 -52.16 15.50 -8.16
C ASN A 562 -51.92 14.46 -7.05
N HIS A 563 -50.77 13.76 -7.09
CA HIS A 563 -50.38 12.80 -6.06
C HIS A 563 -50.27 13.46 -4.68
N ASP A 564 -49.56 14.59 -4.59
CA ASP A 564 -49.32 15.31 -3.35
C ASP A 564 -50.61 15.88 -2.77
N THR A 565 -51.49 16.41 -3.61
CA THR A 565 -52.80 16.93 -3.18
C THR A 565 -53.71 15.82 -2.67
N LEU A 566 -53.81 14.67 -3.37
CA LEU A 566 -54.56 13.50 -2.90
C LEU A 566 -54.00 12.94 -1.59
N LYS A 567 -52.68 12.88 -1.46
CA LYS A 567 -52.00 12.40 -0.25
C LYS A 567 -52.25 13.32 0.94
N ALA A 568 -52.04 14.63 0.76
CA ALA A 568 -52.27 15.62 1.82
C ALA A 568 -53.74 15.66 2.26
N THR A 569 -54.67 15.44 1.33
CA THR A 569 -56.11 15.34 1.63
C THR A 569 -56.43 14.12 2.50
N ALA A 570 -55.73 13.00 2.33
CA ALA A 570 -55.94 11.82 3.16
C ALA A 570 -55.61 12.06 4.64
N ASP A 571 -54.69 13.00 4.92
CA ASP A 571 -54.28 13.40 6.27
C ASP A 571 -55.11 14.56 6.84
N ALA A 572 -56.17 15.01 6.15
CA ALA A 572 -57.02 16.11 6.60
C ALA A 572 -57.84 15.76 7.85
N GLU A 573 -57.93 16.69 8.81
CA GLU A 573 -58.60 16.48 10.10
C GLU A 573 -60.13 16.38 9.98
N ASN A 574 -60.72 17.03 8.97
CA ASN A 574 -62.16 17.08 8.76
C ASN A 574 -62.54 17.20 7.27
N VAL A 575 -63.80 16.88 6.98
CA VAL A 575 -64.34 16.89 5.61
C VAL A 575 -64.28 18.28 4.97
N LYS A 576 -64.36 19.37 5.75
CA LYS A 576 -64.24 20.74 5.24
C LYS A 576 -62.86 21.01 4.64
N GLN A 577 -61.79 20.58 5.31
CA GLN A 577 -60.43 20.71 4.82
C GLN A 577 -60.22 19.84 3.57
N ALA A 578 -60.64 18.57 3.63
CA ALA A 578 -60.52 17.66 2.48
C ALA A 578 -61.22 18.19 1.21
N ARG A 579 -62.42 18.78 1.34
CA ARG A 579 -63.13 19.42 0.21
C ARG A 579 -62.39 20.64 -0.35
N SER A 580 -61.77 21.43 0.52
CA SER A 580 -61.01 22.60 0.10
C SER A 580 -59.79 22.19 -0.73
N ASP A 581 -59.07 21.17 -0.27
CA ASP A 581 -57.85 20.67 -0.89
C ASP A 581 -58.13 19.95 -2.22
N LEU A 582 -59.27 19.25 -2.33
CA LEU A 582 -59.70 18.57 -3.57
C LEU A 582 -60.37 19.48 -4.60
N LYS A 583 -60.81 20.69 -4.23
CA LYS A 583 -61.51 21.61 -5.14
C LYS A 583 -60.78 21.90 -6.47
N PRO A 584 -59.44 22.08 -6.52
CA PRO A 584 -58.73 22.27 -7.78
C PRO A 584 -58.48 20.99 -8.58
N VAL A 585 -58.58 19.81 -7.96
CA VAL A 585 -58.14 18.52 -8.53
C VAL A 585 -58.88 18.14 -9.82
N PRO A 586 -60.23 18.22 -9.92
CA PRO A 586 -60.93 17.89 -11.17
C PRO A 586 -60.49 18.73 -12.36
N LYS A 587 -60.22 20.03 -12.13
CA LYS A 587 -59.74 20.94 -13.17
C LYS A 587 -58.31 20.62 -13.58
N ALA A 588 -57.43 20.31 -12.62
CA ALA A 588 -56.06 19.92 -12.87
C ALA A 588 -55.97 18.60 -13.64
N MET A 589 -56.74 17.58 -13.23
CA MET A 589 -56.80 16.28 -13.90
C MET A 589 -57.37 16.39 -15.32
N LYS A 590 -58.39 17.24 -15.53
CA LYS A 590 -58.87 17.55 -16.90
C LYS A 590 -57.81 18.23 -17.77
N GLY A 591 -57.00 19.12 -17.20
CA GLY A 591 -55.87 19.72 -17.92
C GLY A 591 -54.80 18.68 -18.28
N THR A 592 -54.52 17.76 -17.36
CA THR A 592 -53.56 16.66 -17.57
C THR A 592 -54.04 15.71 -18.69
N GLU A 593 -55.33 15.36 -18.69
CA GLU A 593 -55.97 14.57 -19.75
C GLU A 593 -55.79 15.22 -21.13
N GLN A 594 -56.04 16.53 -21.23
CA GLN A 594 -55.87 17.28 -22.49
C GLN A 594 -54.41 17.29 -22.96
N LYS A 595 -53.44 17.40 -22.04
CA LYS A 595 -52.02 17.31 -22.39
C LYS A 595 -51.65 15.92 -22.88
N LEU A 596 -52.16 14.85 -22.25
CA LEU A 596 -51.94 13.48 -22.71
C LEU A 596 -52.52 13.26 -24.12
N ASP A 597 -53.71 13.79 -24.40
CA ASP A 597 -54.31 13.75 -25.74
C ASP A 597 -53.47 14.52 -26.78
N GLN A 598 -52.91 15.67 -26.41
CA GLN A 598 -51.99 16.43 -27.27
C GLN A 598 -50.69 15.67 -27.55
N LEU A 599 -50.12 15.02 -26.52
CA LEU A 599 -48.92 14.19 -26.68
C LEU A 599 -49.18 13.02 -27.64
N ALA A 600 -50.35 12.37 -27.56
CA ALA A 600 -50.74 11.31 -28.49
C ALA A 600 -50.87 11.81 -29.94
N GLN A 601 -51.47 13.00 -30.15
CA GLN A 601 -51.56 13.60 -31.48
C GLN A 601 -50.19 13.98 -32.04
N GLN A 602 -49.29 14.50 -31.21
CA GLN A 602 -47.92 14.81 -31.62
C GLN A 602 -47.13 13.55 -31.93
N TYR A 603 -47.29 12.50 -31.13
CA TYR A 603 -46.71 11.19 -31.38
C TYR A 603 -47.13 10.64 -32.75
N ASP A 604 -48.42 10.66 -33.06
CA ASP A 604 -48.94 10.18 -34.35
C ASP A 604 -48.37 10.98 -35.54
N LYS A 605 -48.20 12.30 -35.39
CA LYS A 605 -47.53 13.13 -36.42
C LYS A 605 -46.05 12.78 -36.59
N LEU A 606 -45.35 12.49 -35.50
CA LEU A 606 -43.95 12.08 -35.57
C LEU A 606 -43.80 10.68 -36.18
N VAL A 607 -44.76 9.78 -35.96
CA VAL A 607 -44.82 8.48 -36.65
C VAL A 607 -45.02 8.65 -38.16
N GLU A 608 -45.92 9.54 -38.58
CA GLU A 608 -46.12 9.87 -40.00
C GLU A 608 -44.82 10.42 -40.62
N LEU A 609 -44.17 11.37 -39.95
CA LEU A 609 -42.89 11.93 -40.38
C LEU A 609 -41.77 10.89 -40.44
N GLU A 610 -41.67 9.99 -39.46
CA GLU A 610 -40.67 8.90 -39.46
C GLU A 610 -40.89 7.96 -40.65
N ASN A 611 -42.15 7.62 -40.95
CA ASN A 611 -42.49 6.79 -42.11
C ASN A 611 -42.20 7.49 -43.43
N ASP A 612 -42.44 8.80 -43.53
CA ASP A 612 -42.08 9.59 -44.72
C ASP A 612 -40.56 9.65 -44.92
N LEU A 613 -39.79 9.82 -43.84
CA LEU A 613 -38.31 9.78 -43.90
C LEU A 613 -37.80 8.40 -44.35
N LEU A 614 -38.40 7.31 -43.86
CA LEU A 614 -38.07 5.96 -44.32
C LEU A 614 -38.41 5.77 -45.81
N ASN A 615 -39.56 6.27 -46.26
CA ASN A 615 -39.96 6.22 -47.67
C ASN A 615 -39.03 7.05 -48.56
N LEU A 616 -38.61 8.23 -48.11
CA LEU A 616 -37.64 9.08 -48.81
C LEU A 616 -36.28 8.41 -48.92
N ASN A 617 -35.81 7.74 -47.86
CA ASN A 617 -34.55 7.02 -47.90
C ASN A 617 -34.62 5.85 -48.89
N ARG A 618 -35.73 5.10 -48.89
CA ARG A 618 -36.00 4.04 -49.86
C ARG A 618 -36.00 4.57 -51.31
N LEU A 619 -36.64 5.71 -51.55
CA LEU A 619 -36.67 6.35 -52.87
C LEU A 619 -35.29 6.85 -53.29
N ALA A 620 -34.49 7.40 -52.37
CA ALA A 620 -33.12 7.84 -52.64
C ALA A 620 -32.23 6.66 -53.07
N GLU A 621 -32.30 5.54 -52.34
CA GLU A 621 -31.61 4.30 -52.71
C GLU A 621 -32.07 3.76 -54.08
N GLU A 622 -33.38 3.78 -54.36
CA GLU A 622 -33.91 3.42 -55.68
C GLU A 622 -33.36 4.33 -56.79
N THR A 623 -33.24 5.63 -56.54
CA THR A 623 -32.67 6.57 -57.52
C THR A 623 -31.17 6.37 -57.73
N ASP A 624 -30.41 6.04 -56.69
CA ASP A 624 -28.98 5.72 -56.81
C ASP A 624 -28.78 4.42 -57.58
N HIS A 625 -29.60 3.41 -57.32
CA HIS A 625 -29.61 2.17 -58.11
C HIS A 625 -29.96 2.45 -59.58
N LEU A 626 -31.00 3.23 -59.86
CA LEU A 626 -31.39 3.58 -61.23
C LEU A 626 -30.30 4.40 -61.95
N ALA A 627 -29.63 5.31 -61.24
CA ALA A 627 -28.52 6.10 -61.78
C ALA A 627 -27.32 5.21 -62.13
N ASN A 628 -26.98 4.26 -61.25
CA ASN A 628 -25.94 3.27 -61.51
C ASN A 628 -26.31 2.34 -62.67
N ASP A 629 -27.57 1.90 -62.75
CA ASP A 629 -28.08 1.09 -63.86
C ASP A 629 -28.06 1.85 -65.19
N LEU A 630 -28.36 3.15 -65.18
CA LEU A 630 -28.25 4.01 -66.36
C LEU A 630 -26.79 4.20 -66.80
N LEU A 631 -25.85 4.37 -65.87
CA LEU A 631 -24.42 4.40 -66.17
C LEU A 631 -23.96 3.08 -66.79
N ALA A 632 -24.33 1.95 -66.19
CA ALA A 632 -24.03 0.62 -66.71
C ALA A 632 -24.69 0.33 -68.08
N PHE A 633 -25.89 0.86 -68.32
CA PHE A 633 -26.58 0.77 -69.60
C PHE A 633 -25.92 1.65 -70.67
N ASN A 634 -25.46 2.85 -70.31
CA ASN A 634 -24.73 3.75 -71.20
C ASN A 634 -23.38 3.13 -71.63
N ASP A 635 -22.65 2.52 -70.70
CA ASP A 635 -21.41 1.79 -70.99
C ASP A 635 -21.66 0.58 -71.92
N LYS A 636 -22.81 -0.08 -71.78
CA LYS A 636 -23.25 -1.13 -72.73
C LYS A 636 -23.59 -0.58 -74.11
N LEU A 637 -24.21 0.59 -74.21
CA LEU A 637 -24.51 1.23 -75.49
C LEU A 637 -23.24 1.70 -76.22
N GLU A 638 -22.26 2.22 -75.49
CA GLU A 638 -20.96 2.60 -76.06
C GLU A 638 -20.16 1.38 -76.56
N SER A 639 -20.25 0.24 -75.88
CA SER A 639 -19.59 -1.00 -76.30
C SER A 639 -20.29 -1.75 -77.44
N THR A 640 -21.50 -1.36 -77.86
CA THR A 640 -22.26 -2.02 -78.95
C THR A 640 -22.20 -1.27 -80.30
N LYS A 641 -21.48 -0.14 -80.42
CA LYS A 641 -21.25 0.51 -81.73
C LYS A 641 -20.18 -0.26 -82.54
N PRO A 642 -20.48 -0.75 -83.76
CA PRO A 642 -19.46 -1.41 -84.58
C PRO A 642 -18.42 -0.41 -85.09
N GLN A 643 -17.15 -0.80 -84.99
CA GLN A 643 -16.02 -0.13 -85.63
C GLN A 643 -16.17 -0.17 -87.15
N SER A 644 -16.23 1.01 -87.78
CA SER A 644 -15.83 1.17 -89.18
C SER A 644 -15.20 2.55 -89.39
N GLU A 645 -13.91 2.47 -89.75
CA GLU A 645 -13.11 3.38 -90.59
C GLU A 645 -12.72 4.75 -89.99
N GLN A 646 -11.48 4.91 -89.49
CA GLN A 646 -10.19 5.07 -90.18
C GLN A 646 -10.00 6.42 -90.90
N GLN A 647 -8.77 6.93 -90.72
CA GLN A 647 -8.09 8.09 -91.35
C GLN A 647 -8.23 9.40 -90.55
N ALA A 648 -7.17 10.06 -90.06
CA ALA A 648 -5.74 9.88 -90.26
C ALA A 648 -4.95 10.45 -89.08
N ALA A 649 -3.74 9.91 -88.90
CA ALA A 649 -2.71 10.32 -87.97
C ALA A 649 -1.90 11.54 -88.52
N PRO A 650 -0.76 11.94 -87.93
CA PRO A 650 -0.63 13.19 -87.17
C PRO A 650 0.44 14.13 -87.76
N LEU A 651 0.64 15.34 -87.20
CA LEU A 651 1.94 15.87 -86.73
C LEU A 651 1.91 17.39 -86.43
N GLN A 652 2.38 17.68 -85.21
CA GLN A 652 3.23 18.79 -84.75
C GLN A 652 2.67 20.22 -84.54
N GLU A 653 2.59 20.53 -83.25
CA GLU A 653 3.11 21.72 -82.54
C GLU A 653 3.02 23.10 -83.21
N ASN A 654 2.13 23.94 -82.70
CA ASN A 654 2.57 25.13 -81.94
C ASN A 654 1.45 25.66 -81.02
N PRO A 655 1.80 26.46 -79.99
CA PRO A 655 1.03 26.59 -78.76
C PRO A 655 -0.03 27.68 -78.86
N ASP A 656 -1.25 27.37 -78.46
CA ASP A 656 -2.12 28.36 -77.83
C ASP A 656 -3.17 27.65 -76.99
N GLY A 657 -2.92 27.63 -75.68
CA GLY A 657 -3.90 27.22 -74.70
C GLY A 657 -4.97 28.29 -74.57
N LYS A 658 -6.16 28.02 -75.13
CA LYS A 658 -7.43 28.68 -74.75
C LYS A 658 -8.58 28.02 -75.51
N GLN A 659 -9.08 26.89 -75.00
CA GLN A 659 -10.46 26.45 -75.32
C GLN A 659 -11.06 25.40 -74.37
N ALA A 660 -10.27 24.76 -73.49
CA ALA A 660 -10.81 23.81 -72.49
C ALA A 660 -11.51 24.45 -71.27
N ALA A 661 -11.67 25.78 -71.24
CA ALA A 661 -12.21 26.50 -70.08
C ALA A 661 -13.69 26.89 -70.21
N SER A 662 -14.31 26.83 -71.40
CA SER A 662 -15.70 27.30 -71.58
C SER A 662 -16.79 26.24 -71.37
N GLU A 663 -16.45 24.94 -71.35
CA GLU A 663 -17.44 23.88 -71.11
C GLU A 663 -17.56 23.50 -69.64
N LYS A 664 -16.46 23.55 -68.86
CA LYS A 664 -16.53 23.39 -67.40
C LYS A 664 -17.30 24.52 -66.71
N SER A 665 -17.10 25.76 -67.16
CA SER A 665 -17.78 26.95 -66.61
C SER A 665 -19.29 26.97 -66.90
N LYS A 666 -19.74 26.42 -68.03
CA LYS A 666 -21.19 26.28 -68.31
C LYS A 666 -21.86 25.15 -67.51
N MET A 667 -21.11 24.12 -67.13
CA MET A 667 -21.63 23.05 -66.27
C MET A 667 -21.64 23.44 -64.79
N GLU A 668 -20.66 24.24 -64.34
CA GLU A 668 -20.64 24.84 -63.00
C GLU A 668 -21.74 25.91 -62.83
N GLN A 669 -21.97 26.78 -63.83
CA GLN A 669 -23.08 27.74 -63.78
C GLN A 669 -24.47 27.07 -63.75
N LYS A 670 -24.66 25.94 -64.45
CA LYS A 670 -25.92 25.17 -64.36
C LYS A 670 -26.11 24.46 -63.02
N LYS A 671 -25.02 24.09 -62.33
CA LYS A 671 -25.06 23.54 -60.97
C LYS A 671 -25.33 24.63 -59.93
N GLU A 672 -24.79 25.83 -60.11
CA GLU A 672 -25.07 26.99 -59.24
C GLU A 672 -26.50 27.53 -59.41
N GLU A 673 -27.04 27.57 -60.64
CA GLU A 673 -28.44 27.94 -60.88
C GLU A 673 -29.43 26.92 -60.31
N ALA A 674 -29.08 25.62 -60.29
CA ALA A 674 -29.88 24.58 -59.64
C ALA A 674 -29.81 24.62 -58.10
N HIS A 675 -28.70 25.12 -57.53
CA HIS A 675 -28.58 25.35 -56.09
C HIS A 675 -29.27 26.65 -55.62
N GLN A 676 -29.44 27.64 -56.48
CA GLN A 676 -30.11 28.91 -56.14
C GLN A 676 -31.63 28.90 -56.31
N GLN A 677 -32.23 27.89 -56.95
CA GLN A 677 -33.69 27.77 -57.08
C GLN A 677 -34.38 26.97 -55.96
N ARG A 678 -33.65 26.52 -54.94
CA ARG A 678 -34.27 26.01 -53.71
C ARG A 678 -34.46 27.15 -52.70
N SER A 679 -35.69 27.24 -52.22
CA SER A 679 -36.23 28.03 -51.10
C SER A 679 -36.39 29.54 -51.25
N PRO A 680 -37.61 29.96 -51.66
CA PRO A 680 -38.37 31.01 -50.96
C PRO A 680 -39.40 30.42 -49.97
N GLU A 681 -39.67 29.12 -50.03
CA GLU A 681 -40.65 28.44 -49.14
C GLU A 681 -40.05 28.02 -47.79
N MET A 682 -38.78 27.59 -47.70
CA MET A 682 -38.17 27.24 -46.41
C MET A 682 -37.89 28.46 -45.50
N GLU A 683 -37.65 29.65 -46.05
CA GLU A 683 -37.50 30.86 -45.23
C GLU A 683 -38.81 31.32 -44.59
N LYS A 684 -39.97 30.99 -45.19
CA LYS A 684 -41.29 31.25 -44.60
C LYS A 684 -41.66 30.24 -43.51
N GLU A 685 -41.16 29.01 -43.57
CA GLU A 685 -41.38 28.01 -42.51
C GLU A 685 -40.46 28.22 -41.30
N LEU A 686 -39.21 28.67 -41.49
CA LEU A 686 -38.34 29.01 -40.36
C LEU A 686 -38.81 30.25 -39.58
N ALA A 687 -39.43 31.23 -40.25
CA ALA A 687 -39.99 32.40 -39.58
C ALA A 687 -41.24 32.09 -38.72
N ASN A 688 -41.90 30.94 -38.96
CA ASN A 688 -43.10 30.53 -38.24
C ASN A 688 -42.82 29.58 -37.05
N GLN A 689 -41.55 29.19 -36.83
CA GLN A 689 -41.14 28.33 -35.71
C GLN A 689 -40.36 29.06 -34.60
N GLN A 690 -40.19 30.39 -34.71
CA GLN A 690 -39.63 31.23 -33.64
C GLN A 690 -40.67 32.19 -33.01
N GLY A 691 -41.93 31.75 -32.95
CA GLY A 691 -43.02 32.41 -32.20
C GLY A 691 -43.48 31.56 -31.03
#